data_AF-A0A0B3S6I2-F1
#
_entry.id   AF-A0A0B3S6I2-F1
#
_cell.length_a   1.000
_cell.length_b   1.000
_cell.length_c   1.000
_cell.angle_alpha   90.00
_cell.angle_beta   90.00
_cell.angle_gamma   90.00
#
_symmetry.space_group_name_H-M   'P 1'
#
loop_
_entity.id
_entity.type
_entity.pdbx_description
1 polymer ?
#
loop_
_entity_poly.entity_id
_entity_poly.type
_entity_poly.pdbx_seq_one_letter_code
_entity_poly.pdbx_strand_id
1 'polypeptide(L)'
;MFRLVPNSGIQFFDFEFNVKDFRSIRFSVVREERTLRFSRLQLHEDGESYIDESGRPVADDDQVSGSVEAALRDFAGQWLPLPFFRNDRTGPLNWARAYFPRKQRSADVKIVLVFDTTLGEHESGRALEGDELNRIASLMPVESDVVAGETTFGVPKDHEGIRTFFEQRWVGDWIKKSWVRPERINPEAEEIRNRKALANYLALLYSFGSSETVDFPRCRFIDNTADSTHRPIDVDLVLDIGNSRTFGLLIEDDEREPHVDLTRSYPLEFRDISQPDQVHNRPFESRVEFCKPFFGPANLSRLTGRRSAFQWPSAVRIGDEAVRLSHEYSSVNGVTGMSSPKRYLWSRTPVSVEWRFNSGGRESEDSALDTGGYFRNFAADGEYLADVPDALPAVTASFSRSSVMTFFLMELLLQVLREINSPSRREKQGQQLQARRLRRIVLTMPTAMTRPERSILRRRVETAIKEVWQGLNFAPDTQPKLQMQWDEASATQAVFVYNEVVERFFGDTASFMYASSRPEARDRPLRIVSLDIGGGTSDLIISSYRNDERSLTPRQEFREGFQCAGDDIVKAVIENHVIPALTEYLAKQDVPGAKNFVVSRLGAVRAGESAKRLIRRQQFSQQVLTPFAYWLLEAHEGSDRFGEDLQLSASWDRVFGETQPTREVLDHICEIDGLAEPVDLSGFSFSVTSAQLTHTVYKVMEPFIDCLAEATYYFDCDFMLLAGRPSRFPALRAMIAQRMPVMPERIVTMHDYEVGAWYPFRNFNDEIGDPKTCAAVGAMICALSEGQLNDFHMRTSELTMRSTARYIGQMNQGRIREDQLLFRNVDMEQDDQSIEDAVFRCHPPVALGFRQLDLDRWPATMLYNVTLSKSNLERDPPSVMDVTLTRLRPEDDPLEKLFEIEAIVDGNKEDLPRGLVRMNLQTMVTTDVHWAESGSFNLGGMM
;
A
#
# COMPACT_ATOMS: atom_id res chain seq x y z
N MET A 1 -14.58 17.55 23.64
CA MET A 1 -13.15 17.94 23.65
C MET A 1 -12.32 16.69 23.44
N PHE A 2 -11.41 16.66 22.45
CA PHE A 2 -10.57 15.50 22.16
C PHE A 2 -9.12 15.70 22.61
N ARG A 3 -8.29 14.65 22.52
CA ARG A 3 -6.90 14.64 22.96
C ARG A 3 -5.95 14.36 21.81
N LEU A 4 -4.88 15.13 21.72
CA LEU A 4 -3.78 14.96 20.76
C LEU A 4 -2.53 14.46 21.48
N VAL A 5 -1.72 13.65 20.80
CA VAL A 5 -0.41 13.24 21.31
C VAL A 5 0.64 14.21 20.77
N PRO A 6 1.45 14.85 21.63
CA PRO A 6 2.51 15.74 21.18
C PRO A 6 3.54 14.98 20.36
N ASN A 7 4.14 15.63 19.36
CA ASN A 7 5.17 15.05 18.50
C ASN A 7 4.76 13.72 17.83
N SER A 8 3.46 13.54 17.51
CA SER A 8 2.96 12.35 16.80
C SER A 8 2.76 12.60 15.30
N GLY A 9 3.35 13.67 14.76
CA GLY A 9 3.22 14.10 13.38
C GLY A 9 1.86 14.75 13.09
N ILE A 10 1.30 14.45 11.92
CA ILE A 10 0.05 15.03 11.43
C ILE A 10 -1.14 14.17 11.87
N GLN A 11 -2.06 14.78 12.63
CA GLN A 11 -3.22 14.09 13.21
C GLN A 11 -4.53 14.65 12.65
N PHE A 12 -5.48 13.75 12.38
CA PHE A 12 -6.77 14.08 11.78
C PHE A 12 -7.90 13.90 12.79
N PHE A 13 -8.94 14.71 12.65
CA PHE A 13 -10.17 14.61 13.44
C PHE A 13 -11.38 14.89 12.55
N ASP A 14 -12.28 13.91 12.42
CA ASP A 14 -13.52 14.06 11.65
C ASP A 14 -14.60 14.71 12.54
N PHE A 15 -15.26 15.73 12.02
CA PHE A 15 -16.34 16.45 12.72
C PHE A 15 -17.54 16.63 11.80
N GLU A 16 -18.75 16.44 12.33
CA GLU A 16 -20.00 16.59 11.59
C GLU A 16 -20.90 17.60 12.30
N PHE A 17 -21.58 18.45 11.53
CA PHE A 17 -22.51 19.44 12.08
C PHE A 17 -23.63 19.79 11.09
N ASN A 18 -24.74 20.30 11.61
CA ASN A 18 -25.89 20.68 10.80
C ASN A 18 -25.80 22.14 10.34
N VAL A 19 -26.12 22.42 9.06
CA VAL A 19 -25.99 23.77 8.50
C VAL A 19 -27.24 24.65 8.70
N LYS A 20 -28.38 24.08 9.11
CA LYS A 20 -29.67 24.78 9.17
C LYS A 20 -29.69 26.00 10.09
N ASP A 21 -28.82 26.02 11.10
CA ASP A 21 -28.78 27.09 12.10
C ASP A 21 -27.82 28.23 11.73
N PHE A 22 -27.03 28.09 10.65
CA PHE A 22 -26.19 29.18 10.18
C PHE A 22 -27.00 30.22 9.42
N ARG A 23 -26.74 31.49 9.73
CA ARG A 23 -27.33 32.64 9.05
C ARG A 23 -26.24 33.40 8.31
N SER A 24 -26.63 34.11 7.26
CA SER A 24 -25.71 35.02 6.59
C SER A 24 -25.30 36.16 7.53
N ILE A 25 -24.02 36.55 7.47
CA ILE A 25 -23.45 37.61 8.29
C ILE A 25 -23.07 38.76 7.36
N ARG A 26 -23.41 40.00 7.75
CA ARG A 26 -23.07 41.22 7.00
C ARG A 26 -21.80 41.84 7.56
N PHE A 27 -20.93 42.32 6.67
CA PHE A 27 -19.68 42.98 7.01
C PHE A 27 -19.54 44.31 6.27
N SER A 28 -18.96 45.32 6.90
CA SER A 28 -18.39 46.47 6.19
C SER A 28 -17.00 46.12 5.69
N VAL A 29 -16.64 46.65 4.52
CA VAL A 29 -15.32 46.44 3.91
C VAL A 29 -14.67 47.78 3.67
N VAL A 30 -13.63 48.09 4.45
CA VAL A 30 -12.83 49.30 4.28
C VAL A 30 -11.46 48.91 3.73
N ARG A 31 -11.01 49.63 2.70
CA ARG A 31 -9.67 49.44 2.14
C ARG A 31 -8.68 50.32 2.91
N GLU A 32 -7.82 49.69 3.70
CA GLU A 32 -6.70 50.35 4.37
C GLU A 32 -5.40 49.97 3.64
N GLU A 33 -4.81 50.93 2.92
CA GLU A 33 -3.64 50.73 2.06
C GLU A 33 -3.77 49.56 1.04
N ARG A 34 -3.17 48.41 1.36
CA ARG A 34 -3.12 47.18 0.54
C ARG A 34 -3.92 46.01 1.16
N THR A 35 -4.62 46.24 2.25
CA THR A 35 -5.40 45.23 2.99
C THR A 35 -6.87 45.63 3.08
N LEU A 36 -7.76 44.63 3.03
CA LEU A 36 -9.19 44.83 3.23
C LEU A 36 -9.50 44.53 4.69
N ARG A 37 -10.10 45.50 5.38
CA ARG A 37 -10.54 45.37 6.76
C ARG A 37 -12.03 45.08 6.78
N PHE A 38 -12.41 44.02 7.48
CA PHE A 38 -13.79 43.57 7.60
C PHE A 38 -14.29 43.81 9.03
N SER A 39 -15.43 44.47 9.19
CA SER A 39 -16.08 44.63 10.49
C SER A 39 -17.50 44.08 10.44
N ARG A 40 -17.90 43.30 11.44
CA ARG A 40 -19.26 42.71 11.48
C ARG A 40 -20.29 43.82 11.66
N LEU A 41 -21.35 43.78 10.88
CA LEU A 41 -22.47 44.71 10.97
C LEU A 41 -23.59 44.14 11.82
N GLN A 42 -24.30 45.03 12.50
CA GLN A 42 -25.51 44.71 13.25
C GLN A 42 -26.71 45.37 12.58
N LEU A 43 -27.86 44.71 12.61
CA LEU A 43 -29.09 45.33 12.16
C LEU A 43 -29.50 46.39 13.19
N HIS A 44 -29.74 47.60 12.73
CA HIS A 44 -30.19 48.71 13.56
C HIS A 44 -31.62 48.46 14.07
N GLU A 45 -32.03 49.19 15.12
CA GLU A 45 -33.36 49.02 15.74
C GLU A 45 -34.52 49.31 14.77
N ASP A 46 -34.27 50.06 13.69
CA ASP A 46 -35.24 50.32 12.63
C ASP A 46 -35.56 49.10 11.75
N GLY A 47 -34.74 48.04 11.83
CA GLY A 47 -34.89 46.82 11.04
C GLY A 47 -34.50 46.94 9.57
N GLU A 48 -34.03 48.09 9.10
CA GLU A 48 -33.71 48.36 7.70
C GLU A 48 -32.24 48.73 7.47
N SER A 49 -31.60 49.43 8.42
CA SER A 49 -30.22 49.90 8.27
C SER A 49 -29.21 49.02 9.02
N TYR A 50 -27.98 48.92 8.50
CA TYR A 50 -26.88 48.21 9.15
C TYR A 50 -25.89 49.21 9.76
N ILE A 51 -25.51 48.95 11.00
CA ILE A 51 -24.55 49.77 11.76
C ILE A 51 -23.27 49.01 12.05
N ASP A 52 -22.15 49.73 12.14
CA ASP A 52 -20.86 49.21 12.59
C ASP A 52 -20.79 49.10 14.14
N GLU A 53 -19.65 48.61 14.66
CA GLU A 53 -19.40 48.48 16.10
C GLU A 53 -19.43 49.82 16.86
N SER A 54 -19.33 50.95 16.14
CA SER A 54 -19.42 52.31 16.71
C SER A 54 -20.83 52.92 16.64
N GLY A 55 -21.81 52.16 16.15
CA GLY A 55 -23.21 52.59 16.01
C GLY A 55 -23.46 53.49 14.80
N ARG A 56 -22.54 53.56 13.83
CA ARG A 56 -22.69 54.39 12.63
C ARG A 56 -23.27 53.59 11.48
N PRO A 57 -24.22 54.15 10.70
CA PRO A 57 -24.78 53.49 9.54
C PRO A 57 -23.72 53.32 8.44
N VAL A 58 -23.73 52.18 7.76
CA VAL A 58 -22.79 51.84 6.68
C VAL A 58 -23.52 51.80 5.35
N ALA A 59 -22.97 52.49 4.34
CA ALA A 59 -23.56 52.54 2.99
C ALA A 59 -23.54 51.16 2.31
N ASP A 60 -24.57 50.85 1.51
CA ASP A 60 -24.73 49.53 0.89
C ASP A 60 -23.54 49.10 0.01
N ASP A 61 -22.89 50.05 -0.68
CA ASP A 61 -21.73 49.78 -1.54
C ASP A 61 -20.49 49.31 -0.75
N ASP A 62 -20.43 49.63 0.55
CA ASP A 62 -19.37 49.20 1.47
C ASP A 62 -19.73 47.92 2.23
N GLN A 63 -20.91 47.35 1.99
CA GLN A 63 -21.38 46.13 2.64
C GLN A 63 -21.10 44.88 1.80
N VAL A 64 -20.74 43.79 2.45
CA VAL A 64 -20.68 42.45 1.85
C VAL A 64 -21.34 41.42 2.77
N SER A 65 -22.13 40.53 2.18
CA SER A 65 -22.71 39.39 2.92
C SER A 65 -21.77 38.18 2.82
N GLY A 66 -21.49 37.52 3.94
CA GLY A 66 -20.89 36.19 3.99
C GLY A 66 -21.96 35.12 4.26
N SER A 67 -21.84 33.97 3.59
CA SER A 67 -22.69 32.78 3.82
C SER A 67 -21.81 31.56 4.06
N VAL A 68 -22.18 30.76 5.06
CA VAL A 68 -21.51 29.50 5.42
C VAL A 68 -21.73 28.47 4.32
N GLU A 69 -22.95 28.33 3.81
CA GLU A 69 -23.30 27.43 2.71
C GLU A 69 -22.48 27.73 1.46
N ALA A 70 -22.34 29.02 1.13
CA ALA A 70 -21.50 29.45 0.03
C ALA A 70 -20.03 29.13 0.30
N ALA A 71 -19.51 29.37 1.51
CA ALA A 71 -18.14 28.98 1.89
C ALA A 71 -17.90 27.47 1.69
N LEU A 72 -18.79 26.63 2.20
CA LEU A 72 -18.70 25.17 2.09
C LEU A 72 -18.66 24.70 0.63
N ARG A 73 -19.46 25.32 -0.23
CA ARG A 73 -19.45 25.04 -1.68
C ARG A 73 -18.17 25.54 -2.35
N ASP A 74 -17.80 26.79 -2.09
CA ASP A 74 -16.77 27.50 -2.85
C ASP A 74 -15.35 27.04 -2.49
N PHE A 75 -15.17 26.49 -1.28
CA PHE A 75 -13.90 25.89 -0.81
C PHE A 75 -13.92 24.35 -0.78
N ALA A 76 -14.91 23.72 -1.42
CA ALA A 76 -14.99 22.28 -1.48
C ALA A 76 -13.74 21.64 -2.11
N GLY A 77 -13.15 20.66 -1.42
CA GLY A 77 -11.91 19.98 -1.78
C GLY A 77 -10.64 20.76 -1.46
N GLN A 78 -10.72 21.83 -0.66
CA GLN A 78 -9.56 22.67 -0.29
C GLN A 78 -9.28 22.61 1.21
N TRP A 79 -8.01 22.77 1.56
CA TRP A 79 -7.59 23.00 2.95
C TRP A 79 -7.65 24.49 3.26
N LEU A 80 -8.33 24.87 4.34
CA LEU A 80 -8.39 26.23 4.87
C LEU A 80 -7.68 26.30 6.22
N PRO A 81 -6.92 27.36 6.52
CA PRO A 81 -6.29 27.52 7.83
C PRO A 81 -7.36 27.74 8.92
N LEU A 82 -7.08 27.35 10.16
CA LEU A 82 -8.00 27.57 11.28
C LEU A 82 -7.29 28.21 12.49
N PRO A 83 -7.94 29.16 13.19
CA PRO A 83 -7.38 29.77 14.40
C PRO A 83 -7.62 28.86 15.61
N PHE A 84 -6.89 27.75 15.76
CA PHE A 84 -6.96 26.99 17.02
C PHE A 84 -6.08 27.64 18.08
N PHE A 85 -6.65 28.59 18.84
CA PHE A 85 -5.91 29.39 19.81
C PHE A 85 -5.86 28.77 21.19
N ARG A 86 -4.74 28.97 21.86
CA ARG A 86 -4.46 28.68 23.24
C ARG A 86 -5.41 29.46 24.13
N ASN A 87 -6.19 28.72 24.91
CA ASN A 87 -7.21 29.21 25.83
C ASN A 87 -8.14 30.26 25.19
N ASP A 88 -8.41 30.12 23.89
CA ASP A 88 -9.20 31.03 23.05
C ASP A 88 -8.68 32.47 22.97
N ARG A 89 -7.42 32.73 23.34
CA ARG A 89 -6.88 34.11 23.42
C ARG A 89 -5.91 34.44 22.29
N THR A 90 -4.73 33.81 22.26
CA THR A 90 -3.63 34.24 21.37
C THR A 90 -2.79 33.08 20.85
N GLY A 91 -2.80 32.89 19.52
CA GLY A 91 -1.99 31.89 18.82
C GLY A 91 -2.22 30.45 19.34
N PRO A 92 -1.64 29.42 18.72
CA PRO A 92 -0.73 29.49 17.60
C PRO A 92 -1.44 29.69 16.25
N LEU A 93 -0.77 30.36 15.30
CA LEU A 93 -1.36 30.78 14.03
C LEU A 93 -1.26 29.74 12.90
N ASN A 94 -0.33 28.79 12.93
CA ASN A 94 -0.04 27.90 11.80
C ASN A 94 0.18 26.45 12.22
N TRP A 95 -0.87 25.82 12.75
CA TRP A 95 -0.82 24.41 13.19
C TRP A 95 -2.13 23.64 13.03
N ALA A 96 -3.24 24.30 12.65
CA ALA A 96 -4.54 23.68 12.41
C ALA A 96 -5.14 24.10 11.06
N ARG A 97 -5.78 23.15 10.36
CA ARG A 97 -6.50 23.38 9.09
C ARG A 97 -7.80 22.57 9.04
N ALA A 98 -8.75 22.99 8.22
CA ALA A 98 -9.97 22.24 7.90
C ALA A 98 -10.05 21.92 6.40
N TYR A 99 -10.52 20.73 6.09
CA TYR A 99 -10.88 20.29 4.75
C TYR A 99 -12.38 20.05 4.64
N PHE A 100 -12.95 20.52 3.53
CA PHE A 100 -14.37 20.38 3.21
C PHE A 100 -14.52 19.39 2.05
N PRO A 101 -15.11 18.19 2.28
CA PRO A 101 -15.33 17.21 1.23
C PRO A 101 -16.17 17.75 0.08
N ARG A 102 -15.82 17.38 -1.15
CA ARG A 102 -16.57 17.78 -2.36
C ARG A 102 -17.98 17.18 -2.41
N LYS A 103 -18.13 15.96 -1.90
CA LYS A 103 -19.41 15.26 -1.83
C LYS A 103 -19.76 15.05 -0.35
N GLN A 104 -20.93 15.53 0.04
CA GLN A 104 -21.50 15.27 1.37
C GLN A 104 -22.38 14.02 1.27
N ARG A 105 -22.21 13.08 2.21
CA ARG A 105 -22.92 11.78 2.20
C ARG A 105 -24.23 11.80 2.99
N SER A 106 -24.42 12.82 3.82
CA SER A 106 -25.59 12.94 4.70
C SER A 106 -26.13 14.37 4.64
N ALA A 107 -27.23 14.62 5.36
CA ALA A 107 -27.76 15.97 5.55
C ALA A 107 -26.85 16.83 6.44
N ASP A 108 -26.04 16.21 7.29
CA ASP A 108 -25.02 16.88 8.09
C ASP A 108 -23.73 17.02 7.27
N VAL A 109 -23.04 18.14 7.47
CA VAL A 109 -21.81 18.44 6.77
C VAL A 109 -20.63 17.85 7.54
N LYS A 110 -19.92 16.94 6.89
CA LYS A 110 -18.65 16.40 7.38
C LYS A 110 -17.52 17.36 7.03
N ILE A 111 -16.67 17.64 8.00
CA ILE A 111 -15.38 18.32 7.81
C ILE A 111 -14.27 17.48 8.41
N VAL A 112 -13.06 17.61 7.86
CA VAL A 112 -11.87 16.96 8.41
C VAL A 112 -10.95 18.04 8.93
N LEU A 113 -10.68 18.01 10.23
CA LEU A 113 -9.67 18.85 10.87
C LEU A 113 -8.32 18.13 10.81
N VAL A 114 -7.25 18.90 10.60
CA VAL A 114 -5.89 18.39 10.65
C VAL A 114 -5.02 19.28 11.52
N PHE A 115 -4.20 18.63 12.35
CA PHE A 115 -3.34 19.27 13.33
C PHE A 115 -1.90 18.80 13.11
N ASP A 116 -0.98 19.75 13.09
CA ASP A 116 0.44 19.47 13.20
C ASP A 116 0.84 19.46 14.67
N THR A 117 1.10 18.27 15.21
CA THR A 117 1.34 18.06 16.64
C THR A 117 2.80 18.27 17.06
N THR A 118 3.67 18.64 16.12
CA THR A 118 5.08 18.93 16.39
C THR A 118 5.19 20.12 17.33
N LEU A 119 5.94 19.96 18.42
CA LEU A 119 6.24 21.04 19.36
C LEU A 119 7.46 21.85 18.90
N GLY A 120 7.51 23.12 19.26
CA GLY A 120 8.59 24.04 18.86
C GLY A 120 9.99 23.54 19.24
N GLU A 121 10.14 23.04 20.46
CA GLU A 121 11.38 22.48 21.00
C GLU A 121 11.82 21.26 20.18
N HIS A 122 10.89 20.36 19.87
CA HIS A 122 11.13 19.18 19.04
C HIS A 122 11.49 19.53 17.59
N GLU A 123 10.84 20.54 16.99
CA GLU A 123 11.19 21.04 15.65
C GLU A 123 12.62 21.62 15.63
N SER A 124 13.03 22.28 16.71
CA SER A 124 14.35 22.92 16.83
C SER A 124 15.47 21.98 17.30
N GLY A 125 15.12 20.83 17.89
CA GLY A 125 16.06 19.88 18.50
C GLY A 125 16.72 20.39 19.79
N ARG A 126 16.17 21.43 20.42
CA ARG A 126 16.68 22.03 21.67
C ARG A 126 15.58 22.72 22.47
N ALA A 127 15.87 23.02 23.73
CA ALA A 127 15.03 23.89 24.55
C ALA A 127 14.98 25.32 23.97
N LEU A 128 13.84 25.98 24.17
CA LEU A 128 13.56 27.34 23.71
C LEU A 128 13.31 28.25 24.92
N GLU A 129 13.83 29.47 24.89
CA GLU A 129 13.71 30.45 25.99
C GLU A 129 13.48 31.88 25.46
N GLY A 130 12.99 32.75 26.35
CA GLY A 130 12.86 34.19 26.10
C GLY A 130 12.00 34.54 24.87
N ASP A 131 12.47 35.51 24.08
CA ASP A 131 11.75 36.02 22.91
C ASP A 131 11.57 34.98 21.80
N GLU A 132 12.50 34.01 21.69
CA GLU A 132 12.41 32.93 20.71
C GLU A 132 11.23 32.00 21.02
N LEU A 133 11.08 31.60 22.28
CA LEU A 133 9.95 30.80 22.75
C LEU A 133 8.63 31.53 22.48
N ASN A 134 8.53 32.81 22.84
CA ASN A 134 7.32 33.61 22.60
C ASN A 134 6.96 33.67 21.11
N ARG A 135 7.97 33.86 20.24
CA ARG A 135 7.78 33.88 18.79
C ARG A 135 7.28 32.53 18.28
N ILE A 136 7.89 31.42 18.70
CA ILE A 136 7.52 30.07 18.25
C ILE A 136 6.14 29.67 18.78
N ALA A 137 5.83 29.96 20.05
CA ALA A 137 4.54 29.70 20.70
C ALA A 137 3.37 30.48 20.05
N SER A 138 3.67 31.56 19.32
CA SER A 138 2.69 32.29 18.50
C SER A 138 2.36 31.59 17.16
N LEU A 139 3.21 30.66 16.70
CA LEU A 139 3.09 29.98 15.41
C LEU A 139 2.65 28.52 15.54
N MET A 140 3.16 27.80 16.55
CA MET A 140 2.86 26.40 16.84
C MET A 140 2.81 26.12 18.35
N PRO A 141 2.30 24.95 18.77
CA PRO A 141 2.38 24.52 20.16
C PRO A 141 3.83 24.31 20.66
N VAL A 142 4.04 24.40 21.97
CA VAL A 142 5.35 24.27 22.66
C VAL A 142 5.25 23.34 23.87
N GLU A 143 6.36 22.88 24.43
CA GLU A 143 6.38 21.94 25.57
C GLU A 143 5.57 22.42 26.79
N SER A 144 5.61 23.73 27.08
CA SER A 144 4.81 24.31 28.18
C SER A 144 3.29 24.16 27.99
N ASP A 145 2.80 23.94 26.76
CA ASP A 145 1.39 23.65 26.49
C ASP A 145 0.97 22.24 26.91
N VAL A 146 1.93 21.32 27.00
CA VAL A 146 1.72 19.92 27.36
C VAL A 146 1.78 19.75 28.87
N VAL A 147 2.87 20.20 29.49
CA VAL A 147 3.15 20.05 30.94
C VAL A 147 2.09 20.73 31.80
N ALA A 148 1.50 21.83 31.31
CA ALA A 148 0.43 22.50 32.02
C ALA A 148 -0.83 21.64 32.18
N GLY A 149 -1.09 20.66 31.30
CA GLY A 149 -2.25 19.75 31.32
C GLY A 149 -3.65 20.39 31.18
N GLU A 150 -3.74 21.70 31.43
CA GLU A 150 -4.96 22.51 31.43
C GLU A 150 -5.13 23.34 30.17
N THR A 151 -4.05 23.54 29.40
CA THR A 151 -4.07 24.32 28.16
C THR A 151 -5.05 23.73 27.16
N THR A 152 -6.06 24.52 26.79
CA THR A 152 -7.04 24.17 25.76
C THR A 152 -6.74 24.88 24.46
N PHE A 153 -7.02 24.22 23.34
CA PHE A 153 -7.00 24.85 22.03
C PHE A 153 -8.37 24.77 21.38
N GLY A 154 -8.79 25.87 20.75
CA GLY A 154 -10.07 25.95 20.05
C GLY A 154 -10.18 27.23 19.22
N VAL A 155 -11.22 27.31 18.40
CA VAL A 155 -11.57 28.53 17.67
C VAL A 155 -11.95 29.62 18.69
N PRO A 156 -11.44 30.87 18.59
CA PRO A 156 -11.77 31.94 19.52
C PRO A 156 -13.26 32.21 19.54
N LYS A 157 -13.80 32.47 20.72
CA LYS A 157 -15.22 32.80 20.90
C LYS A 157 -15.48 34.28 20.74
N ASP A 158 -14.49 35.12 21.00
CA ASP A 158 -14.58 36.56 20.83
C ASP A 158 -14.26 36.98 19.39
N HIS A 159 -14.86 38.10 18.97
CA HIS A 159 -14.67 38.62 17.62
C HIS A 159 -13.24 39.13 17.37
N GLU A 160 -12.54 39.57 18.41
CA GLU A 160 -11.20 40.14 18.28
C GLU A 160 -10.18 39.08 17.88
N GLY A 161 -10.19 37.91 18.53
CA GLY A 161 -9.31 36.78 18.19
C GLY A 161 -9.51 36.27 16.76
N ILE A 162 -10.77 36.15 16.32
CA ILE A 162 -11.09 35.79 14.92
C ILE A 162 -10.55 36.84 13.94
N ARG A 163 -10.75 38.13 14.24
CA ARG A 163 -10.28 39.24 13.42
C ARG A 163 -8.75 39.26 13.33
N THR A 164 -8.05 39.13 14.45
CA THR A 164 -6.57 39.10 14.52
C THR A 164 -5.98 38.00 13.64
N PHE A 165 -6.63 36.84 13.58
CA PHE A 165 -6.23 35.76 12.69
C PHE A 165 -6.52 36.07 11.21
N PHE A 166 -7.73 36.54 10.93
CA PHE A 166 -8.20 36.81 9.58
C PHE A 166 -7.39 37.93 8.90
N GLU A 167 -6.97 38.95 9.66
CA GLU A 167 -6.15 40.07 9.19
C GLU A 167 -4.69 39.66 8.86
N GLN A 168 -4.28 38.44 9.20
CA GLN A 168 -2.97 37.94 8.78
C GLN A 168 -2.88 37.86 7.26
N ARG A 169 -1.89 38.54 6.67
CA ARG A 169 -1.71 38.62 5.21
C ARG A 169 -1.72 37.24 4.52
N TRP A 170 -1.04 36.26 5.10
CA TRP A 170 -0.94 34.92 4.52
C TRP A 170 -2.29 34.20 4.48
N VAL A 171 -3.21 34.47 5.42
CA VAL A 171 -4.56 33.91 5.44
C VAL A 171 -5.37 34.51 4.30
N GLY A 172 -5.38 35.84 4.16
CA GLY A 172 -6.08 36.51 3.05
C GLY A 172 -5.61 36.02 1.67
N ASP A 173 -4.30 35.87 1.47
CA ASP A 173 -3.72 35.35 0.22
C ASP A 173 -4.05 33.86 0.01
N TRP A 174 -4.15 33.08 1.09
CA TRP A 174 -4.53 31.66 1.05
C TRP A 174 -5.96 31.49 0.56
N ILE A 175 -6.89 32.25 1.12
CA ILE A 175 -8.31 32.19 0.76
C ILE A 175 -8.53 32.58 -0.70
N LYS A 176 -7.89 33.66 -1.16
CA LYS A 176 -7.94 34.08 -2.58
C LYS A 176 -7.37 33.02 -3.52
N LYS A 177 -6.30 32.33 -3.13
CA LYS A 177 -5.69 31.25 -3.93
C LYS A 177 -6.54 29.97 -3.94
N SER A 178 -7.23 29.66 -2.84
CA SER A 178 -7.99 28.40 -2.68
C SER A 178 -9.36 28.45 -3.34
N TRP A 179 -9.89 29.64 -3.64
CA TRP A 179 -11.15 29.78 -4.34
C TRP A 179 -11.04 29.34 -5.81
N VAL A 180 -11.92 28.42 -6.25
CA VAL A 180 -11.92 27.82 -7.60
C VAL A 180 -11.98 28.90 -8.68
N ARG A 181 -11.09 28.91 -9.68
CA ARG A 181 -11.05 29.92 -10.76
C ARG A 181 -11.79 29.43 -12.02
N PRO A 182 -12.91 30.04 -12.46
CA PRO A 182 -13.27 30.04 -13.87
C PRO A 182 -12.35 31.00 -14.62
N GLU A 183 -12.08 30.71 -15.89
CA GLU A 183 -11.15 31.46 -16.73
C GLU A 183 -11.60 32.91 -17.01
N ARG A 184 -10.59 33.78 -17.20
CA ARG A 184 -10.65 35.17 -17.68
C ARG A 184 -11.83 36.01 -17.16
N ILE A 185 -11.66 36.52 -15.95
CA ILE A 185 -12.51 37.57 -15.38
C ILE A 185 -11.74 38.91 -15.44
N ASN A 186 -12.44 40.03 -15.60
CA ASN A 186 -11.83 41.36 -15.53
C ASN A 186 -11.40 41.73 -14.08
N PRO A 187 -10.52 42.73 -13.88
CA PRO A 187 -9.99 43.05 -12.54
C PRO A 187 -11.04 43.48 -11.50
N GLU A 188 -12.10 44.20 -11.92
CA GLU A 188 -13.16 44.65 -11.00
C GLU A 188 -14.01 43.49 -10.48
N ALA A 189 -14.41 42.57 -11.35
CA ALA A 189 -15.14 41.38 -10.94
C ALA A 189 -14.25 40.43 -10.12
N GLU A 190 -12.94 40.42 -10.34
CA GLU A 190 -11.98 39.72 -9.48
C GLU A 190 -11.93 40.33 -8.06
N GLU A 191 -11.94 41.65 -7.92
CA GLU A 191 -11.96 42.33 -6.61
C GLU A 191 -13.25 42.05 -5.83
N ILE A 192 -14.42 42.20 -6.46
CA ILE A 192 -15.73 41.88 -5.85
C ILE A 192 -15.77 40.42 -5.39
N ARG A 193 -15.26 39.52 -6.22
CA ARG A 193 -15.20 38.10 -5.92
C ARG A 193 -14.28 37.79 -4.76
N ASN A 194 -13.09 38.38 -4.72
CA ASN A 194 -12.15 38.23 -3.61
C ASN A 194 -12.76 38.73 -2.30
N ARG A 195 -13.48 39.86 -2.32
CA ARG A 195 -14.23 40.37 -1.15
C ARG A 195 -15.28 39.34 -0.69
N LYS A 196 -16.04 38.75 -1.62
CA LYS A 196 -17.06 37.75 -1.31
C LYS A 196 -16.45 36.46 -0.74
N ALA A 197 -15.33 35.99 -1.28
CA ALA A 197 -14.63 34.81 -0.81
C ALA A 197 -14.13 34.98 0.64
N LEU A 198 -13.52 36.14 0.92
CA LEU A 198 -13.08 36.52 2.25
C LEU A 198 -14.26 36.66 3.23
N ALA A 199 -15.38 37.27 2.80
CA ALA A 199 -16.59 37.40 3.62
C ALA A 199 -17.20 36.03 3.98
N ASN A 200 -17.27 35.11 3.02
CA ASN A 200 -17.78 33.74 3.25
C ASN A 200 -16.90 32.98 4.24
N TYR A 201 -15.57 33.05 4.08
CA TYR A 201 -14.64 32.44 5.01
C TYR A 201 -14.71 33.06 6.42
N LEU A 202 -14.82 34.38 6.51
CA LEU A 202 -14.97 35.06 7.80
C LEU A 202 -16.30 34.69 8.49
N ALA A 203 -17.39 34.59 7.74
CA ALA A 203 -18.67 34.12 8.27
C ALA A 203 -18.59 32.69 8.81
N LEU A 204 -17.84 31.81 8.14
CA LEU A 204 -17.54 30.46 8.61
C LEU A 204 -16.79 30.48 9.95
N LEU A 205 -15.74 31.29 10.09
CA LEU A 205 -14.99 31.40 11.35
C LEU A 205 -15.86 31.92 12.50
N TYR A 206 -16.65 32.98 12.28
CA TYR A 206 -17.60 33.50 13.28
C TYR A 206 -18.61 32.45 13.72
N SER A 207 -19.06 31.64 12.76
CA SER A 207 -19.99 30.55 13.03
C SER A 207 -19.36 29.44 13.87
N PHE A 208 -18.10 29.08 13.61
CA PHE A 208 -17.37 28.11 14.45
C PHE A 208 -17.03 28.63 15.85
N GLY A 209 -16.84 29.94 16.02
CA GLY A 209 -16.60 30.56 17.33
C GLY A 209 -17.86 30.73 18.19
N SER A 210 -19.06 30.61 17.60
CA SER A 210 -20.33 30.83 18.29
C SER A 210 -20.94 29.51 18.79
N SER A 211 -21.04 29.37 20.11
CA SER A 211 -21.70 28.23 20.74
C SER A 211 -23.21 28.18 20.53
N GLU A 212 -23.82 29.26 20.04
CA GLU A 212 -25.25 29.30 19.67
C GLU A 212 -25.51 28.61 18.32
N THR A 213 -24.50 28.52 17.46
CA THR A 213 -24.64 27.95 16.10
C THR A 213 -24.07 26.54 16.00
N VAL A 214 -22.90 26.28 16.60
CA VAL A 214 -22.29 24.94 16.60
C VAL A 214 -21.35 24.76 17.80
N ASP A 215 -21.42 23.59 18.45
CA ASP A 215 -20.43 23.21 19.46
C ASP A 215 -19.15 22.71 18.78
N PHE A 216 -18.35 23.65 18.28
CA PHE A 216 -17.14 23.33 17.52
C PHE A 216 -16.07 22.68 18.43
N PRO A 217 -15.38 21.62 17.97
CA PRO A 217 -14.55 20.80 18.84
C PRO A 217 -13.29 21.54 19.32
N ARG A 218 -12.94 21.27 20.58
CA ARG A 218 -11.70 21.73 21.24
C ARG A 218 -10.74 20.57 21.48
N CYS A 219 -9.45 20.85 21.63
CA CYS A 219 -8.44 19.84 21.95
C CYS A 219 -7.51 20.24 23.11
N ARG A 220 -6.82 19.23 23.66
CA ARG A 220 -5.63 19.38 24.52
C ARG A 220 -4.59 18.35 24.14
N PHE A 221 -3.34 18.59 24.53
CA PHE A 221 -2.32 17.56 24.51
C PHE A 221 -2.45 16.60 25.69
N ILE A 222 -2.02 15.37 25.45
CA ILE A 222 -1.75 14.38 26.50
C ILE A 222 -0.35 14.67 27.05
N ASP A 223 -0.22 14.69 28.37
CA ASP A 223 1.09 14.73 29.02
C ASP A 223 1.74 13.34 28.98
N ASN A 224 2.75 13.21 28.11
CA ASN A 224 3.58 12.01 27.97
C ASN A 224 5.05 12.31 28.31
N THR A 225 5.31 13.28 29.20
CA THR A 225 6.66 13.54 29.69
C THR A 225 7.20 12.36 30.52
N ALA A 226 8.52 12.27 30.68
CA ALA A 226 9.17 11.14 31.37
C ALA A 226 8.72 10.94 32.83
N ASP A 227 8.23 12.00 33.48
CA ASP A 227 7.69 11.98 34.84
C ASP A 227 6.16 11.76 34.89
N SER A 228 5.50 11.57 33.73
CA SER A 228 4.05 11.38 33.66
C SER A 228 3.63 9.98 34.13
N THR A 229 2.44 9.90 34.73
CA THR A 229 1.80 8.63 35.12
C THR A 229 1.32 7.79 33.93
N HIS A 230 1.34 8.34 32.71
CA HIS A 230 0.80 7.76 31.50
C HIS A 230 1.93 7.22 30.61
N ARG A 231 2.49 6.07 30.98
CA ARG A 231 3.46 5.38 30.10
C ARG A 231 2.81 5.07 28.75
N PRO A 232 3.54 5.23 27.62
CA PRO A 232 3.02 4.82 26.32
C PRO A 232 2.69 3.33 26.26
N ILE A 233 1.64 2.99 25.52
CA ILE A 233 1.29 1.60 25.17
C ILE A 233 2.13 1.20 23.97
N ASP A 234 2.76 0.03 24.04
CA ASP A 234 3.52 -0.50 22.93
C ASP A 234 2.57 -1.12 21.89
N VAL A 235 2.89 -0.85 20.63
CA VAL A 235 2.13 -1.38 19.49
C VAL A 235 3.05 -2.19 18.61
N ASP A 236 2.64 -3.41 18.30
CA ASP A 236 3.28 -4.26 17.31
C ASP A 236 2.48 -4.19 16.00
N LEU A 237 3.20 -3.95 14.90
CA LEU A 237 2.65 -3.98 13.55
C LEU A 237 2.98 -5.32 12.91
N VAL A 238 1.97 -6.05 12.46
CA VAL A 238 2.14 -7.27 11.66
C VAL A 238 1.72 -7.00 10.23
N LEU A 239 2.63 -7.23 9.29
CA LEU A 239 2.47 -6.94 7.88
C LEU A 239 2.54 -8.20 7.03
N ASP A 240 1.59 -8.28 6.10
CA ASP A 240 1.59 -9.22 5.00
C ASP A 240 1.48 -8.46 3.69
N ILE A 241 2.64 -8.20 3.07
CA ILE A 241 2.73 -7.46 1.81
C ILE A 241 2.68 -8.48 0.68
N GLY A 242 1.57 -8.57 -0.05
CA GLY A 242 1.47 -9.42 -1.24
C GLY A 242 1.85 -8.71 -2.53
N ASN A 243 2.00 -9.47 -3.62
CA ASN A 243 2.20 -8.88 -4.94
C ASN A 243 1.00 -8.04 -5.39
N SER A 244 -0.24 -8.48 -5.11
CA SER A 244 -1.45 -7.76 -5.56
C SER A 244 -2.12 -7.00 -4.41
N ARG A 245 -2.22 -7.59 -3.22
CA ARG A 245 -2.83 -6.97 -2.03
C ARG A 245 -1.90 -7.02 -0.82
N THR A 246 -1.91 -5.96 -0.02
CA THR A 246 -1.22 -5.83 1.26
C THR A 246 -2.22 -5.75 2.41
N PHE A 247 -1.85 -6.29 3.55
CA PHE A 247 -2.62 -6.24 4.78
C PHE A 247 -1.72 -5.89 5.98
N GLY A 248 -2.29 -5.16 6.94
CA GLY A 248 -1.61 -4.78 8.18
C GLY A 248 -2.53 -4.94 9.39
N LEU A 249 -1.98 -5.46 10.48
CA LEU A 249 -2.62 -5.68 11.76
C LEU A 249 -1.83 -4.96 12.85
N LEU A 250 -2.53 -4.28 13.75
CA LEU A 250 -1.94 -3.58 14.91
C LEU A 250 -2.40 -4.26 16.19
N ILE A 251 -1.48 -4.44 17.13
CA ILE A 251 -1.74 -5.10 18.42
C ILE A 251 -1.20 -4.20 19.53
N GLU A 252 -2.06 -3.81 20.45
CA GLU A 252 -1.68 -3.07 21.65
C GLU A 252 -1.26 -4.07 22.75
N ASP A 253 -0.07 -3.85 23.32
CA ASP A 253 0.50 -4.62 24.42
C ASP A 253 0.71 -3.67 25.61
N ASP A 254 -0.17 -3.75 26.59
CA ASP A 254 -0.08 -2.99 27.84
C ASP A 254 0.67 -3.84 28.87
N GLU A 255 1.91 -3.46 29.18
CA GLU A 255 2.78 -4.17 30.14
C GLU A 255 2.16 -4.38 31.54
N ARG A 256 1.07 -3.65 31.86
CA ARG A 256 0.33 -3.80 33.12
C ARG A 256 -0.54 -5.06 33.13
N GLU A 257 -0.84 -5.63 31.96
CA GLU A 257 -1.59 -6.87 31.81
C GLU A 257 -0.62 -8.05 31.65
N PRO A 258 -0.87 -9.19 32.32
CA PRO A 258 0.05 -10.33 32.26
C PRO A 258 0.03 -11.05 30.91
N HIS A 259 -1.04 -10.89 30.12
CA HIS A 259 -1.26 -11.55 28.84
C HIS A 259 -1.85 -10.56 27.85
N VAL A 260 -1.54 -10.74 26.57
CA VAL A 260 -2.08 -9.90 25.50
C VAL A 260 -3.50 -10.34 25.19
N ASP A 261 -4.43 -9.40 25.27
CA ASP A 261 -5.81 -9.60 24.85
C ASP A 261 -5.93 -9.43 23.33
N LEU A 262 -6.05 -10.56 22.62
CA LEU A 262 -6.19 -10.60 21.15
C LEU A 262 -7.38 -9.79 20.63
N THR A 263 -8.42 -9.58 21.45
CA THR A 263 -9.59 -8.78 21.08
C THR A 263 -9.26 -7.29 20.92
N ARG A 264 -8.10 -6.84 21.41
CA ARG A 264 -7.59 -5.47 21.25
C ARG A 264 -6.77 -5.26 19.98
N SER A 265 -6.62 -6.29 19.14
CA SER A 265 -5.98 -6.16 17.84
C SER A 265 -6.94 -5.62 16.78
N TYR A 266 -6.44 -4.85 15.81
CA TYR A 266 -7.28 -4.15 14.82
C TYR A 266 -6.57 -3.95 13.48
N PRO A 267 -7.30 -3.87 12.36
CA PRO A 267 -6.68 -3.63 11.05
C PRO A 267 -6.06 -2.25 10.99
N LEU A 268 -4.95 -2.15 10.26
CA LEU A 268 -4.37 -0.87 9.87
C LEU A 268 -5.37 -0.11 8.99
N GLU A 269 -5.67 1.13 9.40
CA GLU A 269 -6.62 2.01 8.74
C GLU A 269 -5.87 3.15 8.02
N PHE A 270 -5.96 3.18 6.69
CA PHE A 270 -5.38 4.20 5.83
C PHE A 270 -6.33 5.37 5.61
N ARG A 271 -5.79 6.56 5.46
CA ARG A 271 -6.53 7.77 5.10
C ARG A 271 -5.94 8.32 3.81
N ASP A 272 -6.80 8.51 2.81
CA ASP A 272 -6.42 9.11 1.52
C ASP A 272 -5.99 10.56 1.78
N ILE A 273 -4.72 10.89 1.57
CA ILE A 273 -4.21 12.23 1.90
C ILE A 273 -4.74 13.29 0.92
N SER A 274 -5.07 12.89 -0.31
CA SER A 274 -5.68 13.75 -1.33
C SER A 274 -7.19 13.96 -1.12
N GLN A 275 -7.87 12.98 -0.54
CA GLN A 275 -9.30 12.98 -0.17
C GLN A 275 -9.47 12.55 1.31
N PRO A 276 -9.08 13.41 2.27
CA PRO A 276 -8.92 13.04 3.67
C PRO A 276 -10.20 12.59 4.37
N ASP A 277 -11.38 12.74 3.78
CA ASP A 277 -12.62 12.18 4.30
C ASP A 277 -12.81 10.68 4.00
N GLN A 278 -11.99 10.13 3.10
CA GLN A 278 -11.95 8.72 2.74
C GLN A 278 -10.94 7.96 3.59
N VAL A 279 -11.41 6.83 4.13
CA VAL A 279 -10.68 5.99 5.08
C VAL A 279 -10.88 4.53 4.67
N HIS A 280 -9.81 3.75 4.71
CA HIS A 280 -9.73 2.40 4.16
C HIS A 280 -9.16 1.43 5.20
N ASN A 281 -9.88 0.36 5.52
CA ASN A 281 -9.52 -0.59 6.58
C ASN A 281 -9.54 -2.07 6.12
N ARG A 282 -9.56 -2.28 4.80
CA ARG A 282 -9.51 -3.61 4.18
C ARG A 282 -8.13 -3.86 3.60
N PRO A 283 -7.74 -5.12 3.30
CA PRO A 283 -6.53 -5.34 2.52
C PRO A 283 -6.60 -4.59 1.20
N PHE A 284 -5.56 -3.82 0.89
CA PHE A 284 -5.52 -2.81 -0.17
C PHE A 284 -4.54 -3.22 -1.28
N GLU A 285 -4.66 -2.66 -2.47
CA GLU A 285 -3.72 -2.95 -3.56
C GLU A 285 -2.30 -2.49 -3.22
N SER A 286 -1.28 -3.30 -3.53
CA SER A 286 0.14 -2.98 -3.26
C SER A 286 0.72 -1.88 -4.16
N ARG A 287 -0.12 -1.09 -4.81
CA ARG A 287 0.24 -0.05 -5.76
C ARG A 287 0.88 1.15 -5.07
N VAL A 288 1.79 1.79 -5.81
CA VAL A 288 2.45 3.05 -5.45
C VAL A 288 2.25 4.07 -6.55
N GLU A 289 1.94 5.31 -6.21
CA GLU A 289 2.01 6.47 -7.11
C GLU A 289 2.81 7.59 -6.46
N PHE A 290 3.79 8.15 -7.16
CA PHE A 290 4.51 9.36 -6.76
C PHE A 290 3.55 10.54 -6.80
N CYS A 291 3.13 11.03 -5.63
CA CYS A 291 2.29 12.21 -5.49
C CYS A 291 2.59 12.88 -4.15
N LYS A 292 2.83 14.20 -4.22
CA LYS A 292 3.16 15.01 -3.03
C LYS A 292 1.92 15.12 -2.13
N PRO A 293 2.08 15.03 -0.80
CA PRO A 293 1.00 15.35 0.12
C PRO A 293 0.61 16.82 -0.03
N PHE A 294 -0.67 17.12 0.05
CA PHE A 294 -1.18 18.48 -0.07
C PHE A 294 -2.05 18.85 1.12
N PHE A 295 -1.53 19.72 1.98
CA PHE A 295 -2.26 20.33 3.10
C PHE A 295 -2.62 21.80 2.82
N GLY A 296 -2.63 22.20 1.54
CA GLY A 296 -2.82 23.59 1.10
C GLY A 296 -1.54 24.30 0.64
N PRO A 297 -1.61 25.58 0.22
CA PRO A 297 -0.48 26.35 -0.31
C PRO A 297 0.73 26.51 0.64
N ALA A 298 1.67 25.54 0.59
CA ALA A 298 2.87 25.53 1.42
C ALA A 298 3.72 26.81 1.29
N ASN A 299 3.76 27.43 0.10
CA ASN A 299 4.47 28.69 -0.13
C ASN A 299 3.92 29.85 0.72
N LEU A 300 2.61 29.89 0.96
CA LEU A 300 1.96 30.89 1.81
C LEU A 300 2.13 30.55 3.30
N SER A 301 2.05 29.26 3.66
CA SER A 301 2.35 28.79 5.02
C SER A 301 3.73 29.25 5.49
N ARG A 302 4.75 29.17 4.61
CA ARG A 302 6.13 29.60 4.93
C ARG A 302 6.27 31.10 5.22
N LEU A 303 5.35 31.96 4.74
CA LEU A 303 5.39 33.40 5.01
C LEU A 303 5.15 33.73 6.49
N THR A 304 4.59 32.80 7.26
CA THR A 304 4.45 32.92 8.72
C THR A 304 5.79 32.89 9.47
N GLY A 305 6.86 32.45 8.80
CA GLY A 305 8.17 32.18 9.42
C GLY A 305 8.35 30.72 9.84
N ARG A 306 7.27 29.91 9.92
CA ARG A 306 7.33 28.47 10.17
C ARG A 306 7.59 27.71 8.86
N ARG A 307 8.81 27.22 8.67
CA ARG A 307 9.25 26.58 7.41
C ARG A 307 8.73 25.15 7.23
N SER A 308 8.50 24.45 8.35
CA SER A 308 8.25 23.01 8.41
C SER A 308 6.81 22.65 8.80
N ALA A 309 5.85 23.57 8.66
CA ALA A 309 4.45 23.31 8.99
C ALA A 309 3.83 22.24 8.08
N PHE A 310 3.18 21.25 8.69
CA PHE A 310 2.50 20.14 8.03
C PHE A 310 3.43 19.28 7.16
N GLN A 311 4.62 18.95 7.68
CA GLN A 311 5.53 18.02 7.02
C GLN A 311 5.01 16.58 7.08
N TRP A 312 5.01 15.94 5.93
CA TRP A 312 4.71 14.52 5.76
C TRP A 312 5.85 13.92 4.93
N PRO A 313 6.83 13.21 5.54
CA PRO A 313 8.09 12.84 4.88
C PRO A 313 7.94 11.63 3.94
N SER A 314 6.96 11.70 3.03
CA SER A 314 6.74 10.76 1.94
C SER A 314 6.18 11.52 0.75
N ALA A 315 6.70 11.20 -0.45
CA ALA A 315 6.23 11.75 -1.72
C ALA A 315 5.52 10.69 -2.58
N VAL A 316 5.06 9.61 -1.96
CA VAL A 316 4.28 8.57 -2.63
C VAL A 316 2.97 8.31 -1.88
N ARG A 317 1.93 7.94 -2.61
CA ARG A 317 0.65 7.46 -2.10
C ARG A 317 0.54 5.97 -2.41
N ILE A 318 -0.19 5.23 -1.58
CA ILE A 318 -0.33 3.77 -1.69
C ILE A 318 -1.80 3.35 -1.58
N GLY A 319 -2.12 2.11 -1.96
CA GLY A 319 -3.46 1.55 -1.83
C GLY A 319 -4.51 2.24 -2.70
N ASP A 320 -5.73 2.39 -2.18
CA ASP A 320 -6.86 2.95 -2.92
C ASP A 320 -6.61 4.36 -3.46
N GLU A 321 -5.88 5.20 -2.70
CA GLU A 321 -5.46 6.53 -3.17
C GLU A 321 -4.57 6.42 -4.41
N ALA A 322 -3.61 5.49 -4.41
CA ALA A 322 -2.72 5.25 -5.55
C ALA A 322 -3.46 4.67 -6.76
N VAL A 323 -4.43 3.76 -6.55
CA VAL A 323 -5.27 3.23 -7.63
C VAL A 323 -6.03 4.36 -8.31
N ARG A 324 -6.72 5.19 -7.53
CA ARG A 324 -7.46 6.35 -8.05
C ARG A 324 -6.55 7.32 -8.82
N LEU A 325 -5.41 7.70 -8.23
CA LEU A 325 -4.46 8.61 -8.88
C LEU A 325 -3.93 8.03 -10.20
N SER A 326 -3.63 6.73 -10.25
CA SER A 326 -3.13 6.07 -11.47
C SER A 326 -4.13 6.13 -12.64
N HIS A 327 -5.43 6.16 -12.32
CA HIS A 327 -6.49 6.31 -13.32
C HIS A 327 -6.59 7.74 -13.86
N GLU A 328 -6.28 8.74 -13.03
CA GLU A 328 -6.33 10.17 -13.39
C GLU A 328 -5.08 10.63 -14.18
N TYR A 329 -4.03 9.80 -14.28
CA TYR A 329 -2.79 10.18 -14.95
C TYR A 329 -2.95 10.28 -16.48
N SER A 330 -2.58 11.43 -17.06
CA SER A 330 -2.70 11.67 -18.50
C SER A 330 -1.40 12.12 -19.19
N SER A 331 -0.34 12.41 -18.43
CA SER A 331 0.92 12.90 -19.00
C SER A 331 1.67 11.81 -19.75
N VAL A 332 2.41 12.20 -20.78
CA VAL A 332 3.22 11.31 -21.63
C VAL A 332 4.71 11.34 -21.22
N ASN A 333 5.06 12.23 -20.28
CA ASN A 333 6.45 12.60 -19.98
C ASN A 333 7.15 11.68 -18.96
N GLY A 334 6.52 10.61 -18.51
CA GLY A 334 7.17 9.63 -17.62
C GLY A 334 6.19 8.63 -17.01
N VAL A 335 6.70 7.84 -16.06
CA VAL A 335 5.89 6.89 -15.27
C VAL A 335 5.67 7.50 -13.88
N THR A 336 4.45 7.45 -13.36
CA THR A 336 4.13 8.02 -12.04
C THR A 336 4.03 6.99 -10.93
N GLY A 337 4.05 5.70 -11.24
CA GLY A 337 3.84 4.66 -10.25
C GLY A 337 3.96 3.25 -10.82
N MET A 338 3.68 2.26 -9.97
CA MET A 338 3.70 0.85 -10.36
C MET A 338 2.75 0.01 -9.52
N SER A 339 2.31 -1.12 -10.06
CA SER A 339 1.27 -1.95 -9.42
C SER A 339 1.77 -2.70 -8.18
N SER A 340 3.04 -3.08 -8.16
CA SER A 340 3.62 -3.86 -7.06
C SER A 340 5.13 -3.69 -6.95
N PRO A 341 5.67 -3.02 -5.91
CA PRO A 341 7.11 -2.97 -5.70
C PRO A 341 7.71 -4.32 -5.25
N LYS A 342 6.95 -5.17 -4.51
CA LYS A 342 7.43 -6.50 -4.04
C LYS A 342 7.84 -7.40 -5.21
N ARG A 343 7.07 -7.37 -6.30
CA ARG A 343 7.35 -8.14 -7.53
C ARG A 343 8.72 -7.84 -8.15
N TYR A 344 9.24 -6.63 -7.93
CA TYR A 344 10.47 -6.14 -8.54
C TYR A 344 11.61 -5.94 -7.54
N LEU A 345 11.58 -6.59 -6.38
CA LEU A 345 12.68 -6.53 -5.40
C LEU A 345 14.04 -6.85 -6.05
N TRP A 346 14.08 -7.79 -6.98
CA TRP A 346 15.27 -8.16 -7.76
C TRP A 346 15.78 -7.05 -8.70
N SER A 347 14.92 -6.12 -9.13
CA SER A 347 15.22 -5.11 -10.16
C SER A 347 15.86 -3.86 -9.54
N ARG A 348 17.19 -3.93 -9.33
CA ARG A 348 18.00 -2.85 -8.72
C ARG A 348 18.66 -1.90 -9.71
N THR A 349 18.52 -2.15 -11.01
CA THR A 349 19.02 -1.24 -12.04
C THR A 349 18.13 0.02 -12.10
N PRO A 350 18.72 1.23 -12.22
CA PRO A 350 17.98 2.45 -12.50
C PRO A 350 17.03 2.28 -13.69
N VAL A 351 15.83 2.86 -13.58
CA VAL A 351 14.91 2.90 -14.71
C VAL A 351 15.43 3.86 -15.78
N SER A 352 15.19 3.54 -17.04
CA SER A 352 15.61 4.36 -18.18
C SER A 352 14.77 5.63 -18.37
N VAL A 353 13.55 5.63 -17.83
CA VAL A 353 12.62 6.77 -17.87
C VAL A 353 12.41 7.25 -16.44
N GLU A 354 12.66 8.54 -16.20
CA GLU A 354 12.50 9.13 -14.88
C GLU A 354 11.08 8.97 -14.34
N TRP A 355 11.00 8.75 -13.03
CA TRP A 355 9.75 8.85 -12.29
C TRP A 355 9.25 10.29 -12.33
N ARG A 356 7.93 10.46 -12.34
CA ARG A 356 7.23 11.76 -12.37
C ARG A 356 6.16 11.84 -11.30
N PHE A 357 5.87 13.04 -10.81
CA PHE A 357 4.75 13.26 -9.91
C PHE A 357 3.45 13.18 -10.69
N ASN A 358 2.49 12.45 -10.14
CA ASN A 358 1.10 12.53 -10.51
C ASN A 358 0.50 13.79 -9.88
N SER A 359 -0.03 14.69 -10.71
CA SER A 359 -0.63 15.94 -10.27
C SER A 359 -2.11 15.81 -9.87
N GLY A 360 -2.71 14.61 -9.95
CA GLY A 360 -4.10 14.38 -9.56
C GLY A 360 -5.10 15.30 -10.29
N GLY A 361 -4.85 15.53 -11.59
CA GLY A 361 -5.67 16.42 -12.43
C GLY A 361 -5.51 17.93 -12.15
N ARG A 362 -4.56 18.37 -11.32
CA ARG A 362 -4.29 19.80 -11.12
C ARG A 362 -3.37 20.31 -12.23
N GLU A 363 -3.87 21.20 -13.09
CA GLU A 363 -3.04 21.87 -14.09
C GLU A 363 -2.02 22.82 -13.42
N SER A 364 -0.81 22.88 -13.97
CA SER A 364 0.26 23.86 -13.67
C SER A 364 1.30 23.56 -12.56
N GLU A 365 1.50 22.31 -12.12
CA GLU A 365 2.72 21.95 -11.35
C GLU A 365 3.73 21.18 -12.21
N ASP A 366 5.02 21.47 -12.01
CA ASP A 366 6.11 20.72 -12.62
C ASP A 366 6.03 19.25 -12.21
N SER A 367 5.81 18.37 -13.19
CA SER A 367 5.75 16.93 -12.99
C SER A 367 7.09 16.30 -12.60
N ALA A 368 8.20 17.04 -12.69
CA ALA A 368 9.51 16.55 -12.30
C ALA A 368 9.56 16.21 -10.81
N LEU A 369 10.22 15.10 -10.48
CA LEU A 369 10.47 14.76 -9.08
C LEU A 369 11.48 15.72 -8.47
N ASP A 370 11.15 16.19 -7.27
CA ASP A 370 12.02 17.05 -6.47
C ASP A 370 12.98 16.17 -5.67
N THR A 371 14.11 15.84 -6.28
CA THR A 371 15.13 14.98 -5.65
C THR A 371 15.83 15.66 -4.48
N GLY A 372 15.90 16.99 -4.43
CA GLY A 372 16.48 17.77 -3.33
C GLY A 372 15.57 17.92 -2.10
N GLY A 373 14.27 17.65 -2.26
CA GLY A 373 13.29 17.66 -1.18
C GLY A 373 13.17 16.32 -0.46
N TYR A 374 12.20 15.51 -0.88
CA TYR A 374 11.82 14.25 -0.23
C TYR A 374 12.85 13.13 -0.41
N PHE A 375 13.75 13.26 -1.39
CA PHE A 375 14.68 12.20 -1.77
C PHE A 375 16.15 12.59 -1.54
N ARG A 376 16.42 13.64 -0.74
CA ARG A 376 17.77 14.18 -0.53
C ARG A 376 18.77 13.17 0.01
N ASN A 377 18.28 12.14 0.71
CA ASN A 377 19.07 11.08 1.32
C ASN A 377 19.22 9.84 0.42
N PHE A 378 18.82 9.93 -0.86
CA PHE A 378 18.86 8.83 -1.83
C PHE A 378 19.73 9.16 -3.04
N ALA A 379 20.45 8.15 -3.54
CA ALA A 379 21.17 8.21 -4.80
C ALA A 379 20.20 8.10 -6.00
N ALA A 380 20.71 8.31 -7.22
CA ALA A 380 19.89 8.30 -8.43
C ALA A 380 19.20 6.94 -8.73
N ASP A 381 19.76 5.84 -8.23
CA ASP A 381 19.18 4.49 -8.28
C ASP A 381 18.22 4.18 -7.12
N GLY A 382 18.11 5.12 -6.17
CA GLY A 382 17.27 5.05 -4.98
C GLY A 382 17.88 4.23 -3.83
N GLU A 383 19.18 3.91 -3.90
CA GLU A 383 19.90 3.41 -2.74
C GLU A 383 20.11 4.54 -1.70
N TYR A 384 20.14 4.16 -0.43
CA TYR A 384 20.29 5.12 0.66
C TYR A 384 21.73 5.62 0.75
N LEU A 385 21.94 6.94 0.75
CA LEU A 385 23.27 7.53 0.69
C LEU A 385 24.16 7.12 1.86
N ALA A 386 23.60 6.96 3.06
CA ALA A 386 24.37 6.54 4.23
C ALA A 386 24.93 5.11 4.10
N ASP A 387 24.33 4.29 3.22
CA ASP A 387 24.75 2.90 3.00
C ASP A 387 25.63 2.74 1.74
N VAL A 388 25.88 3.82 0.98
CA VAL A 388 26.67 3.79 -0.26
C VAL A 388 27.78 4.84 -0.19
N PRO A 389 29.02 4.44 0.14
CA PRO A 389 30.16 5.35 0.16
C PRO A 389 30.33 6.08 -1.17
N ASP A 390 30.70 7.36 -1.10
CA ASP A 390 30.96 8.25 -2.25
C ASP A 390 29.77 8.47 -3.20
N ALA A 391 28.57 7.96 -2.89
CA ALA A 391 27.37 8.24 -3.66
C ALA A 391 26.94 9.70 -3.50
N LEU A 392 26.53 10.30 -4.60
CA LEU A 392 25.97 11.65 -4.62
C LEU A 392 24.44 11.59 -4.52
N PRO A 393 23.80 12.60 -3.88
CA PRO A 393 22.36 12.75 -3.93
C PRO A 393 21.82 12.72 -5.36
N ALA A 394 20.63 12.14 -5.53
CA ALA A 394 19.97 12.05 -6.81
C ALA A 394 19.82 13.43 -7.47
N VAL A 395 20.35 13.59 -8.68
CA VAL A 395 20.06 14.74 -9.54
C VAL A 395 18.86 14.42 -10.44
N THR A 396 18.72 13.15 -10.83
CA THR A 396 17.58 12.63 -11.61
C THR A 396 16.88 11.54 -10.81
N ALA A 397 15.55 11.45 -10.95
CA ALA A 397 14.74 10.44 -10.28
C ALA A 397 14.66 9.15 -11.11
N SER A 398 15.81 8.51 -11.36
CA SER A 398 15.91 7.23 -12.09
C SER A 398 15.86 6.02 -11.15
N PHE A 399 15.15 6.14 -10.02
CA PHE A 399 15.10 5.13 -8.97
C PHE A 399 14.80 3.74 -9.51
N SER A 400 15.52 2.72 -9.05
CA SER A 400 15.24 1.33 -9.41
C SER A 400 13.85 0.91 -8.95
N ARG A 401 13.25 -0.09 -9.60
CA ARG A 401 11.94 -0.62 -9.17
C ARG A 401 12.00 -1.20 -7.76
N SER A 402 13.14 -1.78 -7.38
CA SER A 402 13.41 -2.27 -6.04
C SER A 402 13.37 -1.16 -4.98
N SER A 403 13.91 0.04 -5.24
CA SER A 403 13.91 1.14 -4.27
C SER A 403 12.55 1.79 -4.08
N VAL A 404 11.62 1.64 -5.04
CA VAL A 404 10.21 2.04 -4.85
C VAL A 404 9.57 1.31 -3.66
N MET A 405 10.04 0.10 -3.32
CA MET A 405 9.62 -0.60 -2.10
C MET A 405 9.93 0.19 -0.82
N THR A 406 11.09 0.87 -0.76
CA THR A 406 11.42 1.75 0.38
C THR A 406 10.38 2.86 0.50
N PHE A 407 10.03 3.51 -0.60
CA PHE A 407 9.06 4.62 -0.58
C PHE A 407 7.65 4.14 -0.21
N PHE A 408 7.22 2.96 -0.69
CA PHE A 408 5.97 2.32 -0.26
C PHE A 408 5.94 2.13 1.26
N LEU A 409 7.03 1.61 1.83
CA LEU A 409 7.15 1.34 3.27
C LEU A 409 7.20 2.64 4.08
N MET A 410 7.86 3.69 3.57
CA MET A 410 7.85 5.01 4.21
C MET A 410 6.43 5.56 4.37
N GLU A 411 5.62 5.49 3.31
CA GLU A 411 4.22 5.93 3.38
C GLU A 411 3.40 5.05 4.34
N LEU A 412 3.57 3.74 4.28
CA LEU A 412 2.90 2.80 5.18
C LEU A 412 3.21 3.12 6.65
N LEU A 413 4.48 3.34 6.99
CA LEU A 413 4.90 3.67 8.35
C LEU A 413 4.31 4.99 8.84
N LEU A 414 4.22 6.02 7.98
CA LEU A 414 3.57 7.28 8.33
C LEU A 414 2.08 7.10 8.61
N GLN A 415 1.41 6.25 7.83
CA GLN A 415 0.00 5.90 8.05
C GLN A 415 -0.18 5.13 9.37
N VAL A 416 0.73 4.22 9.71
CA VAL A 416 0.76 3.51 11.00
C VAL A 416 0.93 4.48 12.16
N LEU A 417 1.95 5.35 12.12
CA LEU A 417 2.23 6.33 13.18
C LEU A 417 1.06 7.30 13.38
N ARG A 418 0.41 7.70 12.28
CA ARG A 418 -0.83 8.48 12.33
C ARG A 418 -1.96 7.70 12.99
N GLU A 419 -2.18 6.45 12.59
CA GLU A 419 -3.33 5.66 13.05
C GLU A 419 -3.26 5.29 14.53
N ILE A 420 -2.12 4.79 15.00
CA ILE A 420 -1.95 4.37 16.41
C ILE A 420 -2.16 5.55 17.38
N ASN A 421 -1.90 6.78 16.92
CA ASN A 421 -2.07 8.00 17.70
C ASN A 421 -3.24 8.89 17.21
N SER A 422 -4.16 8.36 16.43
CA SER A 422 -5.36 9.12 16.08
C SER A 422 -6.30 9.24 17.30
N PRO A 423 -6.99 10.38 17.49
CA PRO A 423 -7.93 10.54 18.60
C PRO A 423 -9.04 9.48 18.60
N SER A 424 -9.62 9.20 17.43
CA SER A 424 -10.69 8.22 17.24
C SER A 424 -10.23 6.80 17.56
N ARG A 425 -8.97 6.45 17.27
CA ARG A 425 -8.45 5.11 17.57
C ARG A 425 -8.31 4.89 19.07
N ARG A 426 -7.67 5.82 19.78
CA ARG A 426 -7.51 5.73 21.23
C ARG A 426 -8.85 5.73 21.97
N GLU A 427 -9.85 6.43 21.43
CA GLU A 427 -11.22 6.40 21.95
C GLU A 427 -11.85 5.02 21.83
N LYS A 428 -11.76 4.37 20.67
CA LYS A 428 -12.27 3.00 20.47
C LYS A 428 -11.60 1.98 21.39
N GLN A 429 -10.32 2.18 21.72
CA GLN A 429 -9.55 1.30 22.61
C GLN A 429 -9.66 1.66 24.11
N GLY A 430 -10.44 2.69 24.48
CA GLY A 430 -10.70 3.10 25.86
C GLY A 430 -9.57 3.88 26.57
N GLN A 431 -8.30 3.58 26.29
CA GLN A 431 -7.14 4.23 26.94
C GLN A 431 -6.79 5.60 26.31
N GLN A 432 -7.76 6.52 26.27
CA GLN A 432 -7.70 7.78 25.52
C GLN A 432 -6.54 8.73 25.89
N LEU A 433 -6.05 8.63 27.12
CA LEU A 433 -5.00 9.49 27.69
C LEU A 433 -3.59 8.89 27.62
N GLN A 434 -3.40 7.77 26.92
CA GLN A 434 -2.07 7.15 26.77
C GLN A 434 -1.62 7.24 25.31
N ALA A 435 -0.39 7.71 25.07
CA ALA A 435 0.20 7.61 23.73
C ALA A 435 0.47 6.16 23.34
N ARG A 436 0.53 5.91 22.03
CA ARG A 436 1.01 4.65 21.46
C ARG A 436 2.40 4.83 20.88
N ARG A 437 3.25 3.83 21.03
CA ARG A 437 4.59 3.76 20.43
C ARG A 437 4.70 2.51 19.57
N LEU A 438 5.16 2.65 18.33
CA LEU A 438 5.47 1.49 17.50
C LEU A 438 6.75 0.80 18.02
N ARG A 439 6.62 -0.41 18.56
CA ARG A 439 7.72 -1.17 19.17
C ARG A 439 8.38 -2.14 18.20
N ARG A 440 7.57 -2.86 17.43
CA ARG A 440 8.03 -3.94 16.55
C ARG A 440 7.24 -3.98 15.25
N ILE A 441 7.92 -4.38 14.18
CA ILE A 441 7.34 -4.73 12.88
C ILE A 441 7.62 -6.21 12.62
N VAL A 442 6.56 -7.01 12.57
CA VAL A 442 6.59 -8.41 12.15
C VAL A 442 6.18 -8.45 10.68
N LEU A 443 7.05 -8.92 9.79
CA LEU A 443 6.78 -8.98 8.35
C LEU A 443 6.84 -10.43 7.88
N THR A 444 5.71 -10.92 7.35
CA THR A 444 5.64 -12.23 6.70
C THR A 444 6.27 -12.18 5.30
N MET A 445 6.76 -13.33 4.85
CA MET A 445 7.38 -13.48 3.52
C MET A 445 6.84 -14.72 2.79
N PRO A 446 6.93 -14.76 1.45
CA PRO A 446 6.66 -15.98 0.70
C PRO A 446 7.57 -17.11 1.15
N THR A 447 7.04 -18.32 1.18
CA THR A 447 7.70 -19.50 1.72
C THR A 447 8.99 -19.84 1.00
N ALA A 448 9.03 -19.66 -0.32
CA ALA A 448 10.20 -19.90 -1.16
C ALA A 448 10.95 -18.61 -1.56
N MET A 449 10.80 -17.53 -0.80
CA MET A 449 11.53 -16.29 -1.08
C MET A 449 13.04 -16.50 -1.02
N THR A 450 13.74 -16.14 -2.12
CA THR A 450 15.17 -16.40 -2.26
C THR A 450 15.99 -15.59 -1.26
N ARG A 451 17.16 -16.09 -0.84
CA ARG A 451 18.04 -15.38 0.10
C ARG A 451 18.35 -13.94 -0.32
N PRO A 452 18.74 -13.66 -1.59
CA PRO A 452 18.99 -12.29 -2.04
C PRO A 452 17.76 -11.40 -1.91
N GLU A 453 16.57 -11.89 -2.25
CA GLU A 453 15.34 -11.10 -2.12
C GLU A 453 14.99 -10.81 -0.67
N ARG A 454 15.17 -11.78 0.26
CA ARG A 454 14.98 -11.56 1.70
C ARG A 454 15.91 -10.48 2.22
N SER A 455 17.19 -10.51 1.82
CA SER A 455 18.18 -9.48 2.20
C SER A 455 17.80 -8.10 1.64
N ILE A 456 17.40 -8.02 0.37
CA ILE A 456 16.93 -6.78 -0.24
C ILE A 456 15.71 -6.24 0.51
N LEU A 457 14.68 -7.07 0.75
CA LEU A 457 13.48 -6.65 1.45
C LEU A 457 13.79 -6.11 2.85
N ARG A 458 14.63 -6.81 3.63
CA ARG A 458 15.10 -6.35 4.95
C ARG A 458 15.72 -4.96 4.86
N ARG A 459 16.66 -4.77 3.93
CA ARG A 459 17.30 -3.47 3.71
C ARG A 459 16.29 -2.37 3.35
N ARG A 460 15.31 -2.65 2.47
CA ARG A 460 14.27 -1.68 2.10
C ARG A 460 13.42 -1.26 3.31
N VAL A 461 13.09 -2.19 4.20
CA VAL A 461 12.35 -1.91 5.44
C VAL A 461 13.19 -1.10 6.42
N GLU A 462 14.42 -1.50 6.67
CA GLU A 462 15.33 -0.78 7.58
C GLU A 462 15.62 0.64 7.09
N THR A 463 15.84 0.83 5.79
CA THR A 463 15.99 2.17 5.20
C THR A 463 14.73 3.00 5.39
N ALA A 464 13.53 2.44 5.17
CA ALA A 464 12.28 3.16 5.36
C ALA A 464 12.07 3.59 6.82
N ILE A 465 12.39 2.71 7.78
CA ILE A 465 12.35 3.03 9.22
C ILE A 465 13.29 4.21 9.52
N LYS A 466 14.56 4.12 9.08
CA LYS A 466 15.56 5.17 9.29
C LYS A 466 15.10 6.51 8.73
N GLU A 467 14.65 6.54 7.47
CA GLU A 467 14.25 7.78 6.79
C GLU A 467 13.00 8.40 7.40
N VAL A 468 12.00 7.61 7.80
CA VAL A 468 10.79 8.13 8.46
C VAL A 468 11.14 8.70 9.84
N TRP A 469 11.93 7.99 10.65
CA TRP A 469 12.34 8.48 11.98
C TRP A 469 13.16 9.76 11.87
N GLN A 470 14.10 9.82 10.93
CA GLN A 470 14.87 11.04 10.67
C GLN A 470 13.98 12.18 10.16
N GLY A 471 13.06 11.89 9.24
CA GLY A 471 12.14 12.88 8.65
C GLY A 471 11.15 13.47 9.66
N LEU A 472 10.83 12.74 10.73
CA LEU A 472 9.99 13.17 11.83
C LEU A 472 10.78 13.70 13.04
N ASN A 473 12.13 13.75 12.99
CA ASN A 473 13.00 14.10 14.11
C ASN A 473 12.84 13.21 15.37
N PHE A 474 12.45 11.95 15.20
CA PHE A 474 12.37 11.00 16.30
C PHE A 474 13.75 10.50 16.71
N ALA A 475 13.91 10.20 18.01
CA ALA A 475 15.18 9.69 18.54
C ALA A 475 15.50 8.30 17.94
N PRO A 476 16.73 8.05 17.45
CA PRO A 476 17.07 6.80 16.75
C PRO A 476 16.86 5.52 17.58
N ASP A 477 17.00 5.59 18.89
CA ASP A 477 16.78 4.47 19.83
C ASP A 477 15.29 4.10 20.00
N THR A 478 14.38 4.93 19.50
CA THR A 478 12.93 4.65 19.47
C THR A 478 12.46 3.95 18.20
N GLN A 479 13.39 3.58 17.31
CA GLN A 479 13.05 2.83 16.09
C GLN A 479 12.49 1.45 16.44
N PRO A 480 11.45 0.98 15.72
CA PRO A 480 10.87 -0.33 15.97
C PRO A 480 11.83 -1.43 15.54
N LYS A 481 11.79 -2.55 16.26
CA LYS A 481 12.54 -3.75 15.89
C LYS A 481 11.88 -4.44 14.71
N LEU A 482 12.67 -4.86 13.72
CA LEU A 482 12.20 -5.64 12.58
C LEU A 482 12.32 -7.15 12.86
N GLN A 483 11.24 -7.89 12.64
CA GLN A 483 11.20 -9.35 12.73
C GLN A 483 10.69 -9.94 11.41
N MET A 484 11.52 -10.74 10.75
CA MET A 484 11.25 -11.37 9.46
C MET A 484 11.54 -12.87 9.53
N GLN A 485 10.88 -13.56 10.48
CA GLN A 485 11.16 -14.96 10.79
C GLN A 485 10.19 -15.94 10.13
N TRP A 486 8.91 -15.56 10.01
CA TRP A 486 7.84 -16.47 9.60
C TRP A 486 7.41 -16.25 8.15
N ASP A 487 7.12 -17.35 7.46
CA ASP A 487 6.49 -17.33 6.14
C ASP A 487 4.96 -17.29 6.22
N GLU A 488 4.34 -16.83 5.13
CA GLU A 488 2.89 -16.68 4.95
C GLU A 488 2.13 -18.01 5.20
N ALA A 489 2.69 -19.15 4.75
CA ALA A 489 2.05 -20.46 4.88
C ALA A 489 2.13 -21.01 6.33
N SER A 490 3.30 -20.93 6.98
CA SER A 490 3.48 -21.32 8.39
C SER A 490 2.58 -20.50 9.31
N ALA A 491 2.49 -19.20 9.06
CA ALA A 491 1.61 -18.31 9.82
C ALA A 491 0.14 -18.76 9.68
N THR A 492 -0.31 -19.10 8.48
CA THR A 492 -1.66 -19.65 8.26
C THR A 492 -1.92 -20.91 9.10
N GLN A 493 -0.94 -21.80 9.23
CA GLN A 493 -1.09 -22.99 10.10
C GLN A 493 -1.26 -22.60 11.57
N ALA A 494 -0.57 -21.57 12.04
CA ALA A 494 -0.68 -21.11 13.43
C ALA A 494 -2.11 -20.67 13.77
N VAL A 495 -2.84 -20.05 12.82
CA VAL A 495 -4.27 -19.71 12.98
C VAL A 495 -5.11 -20.96 13.25
N PHE A 496 -4.97 -21.99 12.41
CA PHE A 496 -5.70 -23.24 12.54
C PHE A 496 -5.37 -23.93 13.87
N VAL A 497 -4.07 -24.12 14.16
CA VAL A 497 -3.60 -24.82 15.35
C VAL A 497 -4.02 -24.09 16.64
N TYR A 498 -3.91 -22.76 16.68
CA TYR A 498 -4.37 -21.96 17.81
C TYR A 498 -5.88 -22.11 18.03
N ASN A 499 -6.67 -21.96 16.96
CA ASN A 499 -8.12 -22.06 17.05
C ASN A 499 -8.57 -23.44 17.56
N GLU A 500 -7.99 -24.51 17.02
CA GLU A 500 -8.29 -25.88 17.47
C GLU A 500 -7.96 -26.02 18.96
N VAL A 501 -6.73 -25.70 19.36
CA VAL A 501 -6.28 -25.91 20.74
C VAL A 501 -7.09 -25.06 21.71
N VAL A 502 -7.29 -23.78 21.45
CA VAL A 502 -7.92 -22.84 22.40
C VAL A 502 -9.44 -22.95 22.40
N GLU A 503 -10.10 -22.89 21.22
CA GLU A 503 -11.56 -22.83 21.15
C GLU A 503 -12.22 -24.22 21.23
N ARG A 504 -11.58 -25.26 20.66
CA ARG A 504 -12.19 -26.61 20.59
C ARG A 504 -11.69 -27.57 21.66
N PHE A 505 -10.43 -27.43 22.07
CA PHE A 505 -9.79 -28.31 23.05
C PHE A 505 -9.45 -27.60 24.38
N PHE A 506 -9.83 -26.33 24.56
CA PHE A 506 -9.66 -25.57 25.83
C PHE A 506 -8.22 -25.62 26.39
N GLY A 507 -7.23 -25.52 25.51
CA GLY A 507 -5.80 -25.56 25.85
C GLY A 507 -5.19 -26.97 25.97
N ASP A 508 -5.97 -28.05 25.80
CA ASP A 508 -5.47 -29.42 25.86
C ASP A 508 -4.83 -29.85 24.52
N THR A 509 -3.54 -29.58 24.39
CA THR A 509 -2.72 -29.96 23.22
C THR A 509 -2.64 -31.47 23.02
N ALA A 510 -2.69 -32.28 24.07
CA ALA A 510 -2.63 -33.74 23.96
C ALA A 510 -3.92 -34.30 23.33
N SER A 511 -5.08 -33.82 23.79
CA SER A 511 -6.38 -34.21 23.23
C SER A 511 -6.53 -33.76 21.78
N PHE A 512 -6.12 -32.52 21.46
CA PHE A 512 -6.07 -32.02 20.10
C PHE A 512 -5.28 -32.94 19.17
N MET A 513 -4.05 -33.27 19.58
CA MET A 513 -3.14 -34.12 18.78
C MET A 513 -3.72 -35.52 18.56
N TYR A 514 -4.27 -36.15 19.60
CA TYR A 514 -4.85 -37.49 19.50
C TYR A 514 -6.09 -37.54 18.60
N ALA A 515 -6.97 -36.52 18.69
CA ALA A 515 -8.19 -36.45 17.91
C ALA A 515 -7.93 -36.08 16.43
N SER A 516 -6.92 -35.24 16.19
CA SER A 516 -6.57 -34.73 14.86
C SER A 516 -5.79 -35.75 14.02
N SER A 517 -4.92 -36.56 14.65
CA SER A 517 -4.17 -37.61 13.97
C SER A 517 -5.08 -38.69 13.41
N ARG A 518 -4.75 -39.20 12.22
CA ARG A 518 -5.41 -40.39 11.67
C ARG A 518 -5.15 -41.62 12.58
N PRO A 519 -6.07 -42.59 12.67
CA PRO A 519 -5.93 -43.73 13.58
C PRO A 519 -4.59 -44.48 13.48
N GLU A 520 -4.11 -44.70 12.26
CA GLU A 520 -2.84 -45.36 11.92
C GLU A 520 -1.60 -44.48 12.17
N ALA A 521 -1.79 -43.19 12.46
CA ALA A 521 -0.74 -42.18 12.58
C ALA A 521 -0.61 -41.61 14.01
N ARG A 522 -1.29 -42.19 15.01
CA ARG A 522 -1.31 -41.66 16.38
C ARG A 522 0.05 -41.66 17.09
N ASP A 523 0.93 -42.58 16.71
CA ASP A 523 2.29 -42.67 17.28
C ASP A 523 3.30 -41.75 16.57
N ARG A 524 2.89 -41.02 15.53
CA ARG A 524 3.72 -40.04 14.83
C ARG A 524 3.25 -38.61 15.09
N PRO A 525 4.11 -37.59 14.87
CA PRO A 525 3.70 -36.20 14.87
C PRO A 525 2.52 -35.92 13.95
N LEU A 526 1.64 -35.01 14.35
CA LEU A 526 0.56 -34.49 13.50
C LEU A 526 1.20 -33.68 12.37
N ARG A 527 0.90 -34.03 11.12
CA ARG A 527 1.46 -33.35 9.94
C ARG A 527 0.39 -32.53 9.25
N ILE A 528 0.64 -31.23 9.14
CA ILE A 528 -0.26 -30.29 8.49
C ILE A 528 0.48 -29.70 7.31
N VAL A 529 -0.17 -29.74 6.13
CA VAL A 529 0.24 -28.93 5.00
C VAL A 529 -0.64 -27.70 4.91
N SER A 530 -0.07 -26.55 4.55
CA SER A 530 -0.84 -25.37 4.16
C SER A 530 -0.38 -24.91 2.80
N LEU A 531 -1.36 -24.70 1.91
CA LEU A 531 -1.19 -24.17 0.57
C LEU A 531 -1.84 -22.78 0.53
N ASP A 532 -1.01 -21.74 0.47
CA ASP A 532 -1.44 -20.36 0.31
C ASP A 532 -1.26 -19.93 -1.15
N ILE A 533 -2.35 -19.60 -1.83
CA ILE A 533 -2.33 -19.18 -3.23
C ILE A 533 -2.63 -17.70 -3.28
N GLY A 534 -1.57 -16.89 -3.37
CA GLY A 534 -1.65 -15.45 -3.40
C GLY A 534 -1.98 -14.87 -4.78
N GLY A 535 -1.65 -13.59 -4.95
CA GLY A 535 -1.78 -12.93 -6.25
C GLY A 535 -0.70 -13.37 -7.25
N GLY A 536 0.56 -13.42 -6.82
CA GLY A 536 1.69 -13.74 -7.73
C GLY A 536 2.50 -14.98 -7.37
N THR A 537 2.26 -15.61 -6.22
CA THR A 537 2.93 -16.85 -5.82
C THR A 537 1.94 -17.82 -5.18
N SER A 538 2.22 -19.12 -5.34
CA SER A 538 1.57 -20.20 -4.61
C SER A 538 2.60 -20.86 -3.73
N ASP A 539 2.39 -20.85 -2.42
CA ASP A 539 3.35 -21.22 -1.39
C ASP A 539 2.82 -22.39 -0.57
N LEU A 540 3.64 -23.44 -0.39
CA LEU A 540 3.29 -24.64 0.36
C LEU A 540 4.27 -24.88 1.49
N ILE A 541 3.78 -25.18 2.69
CA ILE A 541 4.63 -25.69 3.77
C ILE A 541 4.01 -26.91 4.47
N ILE A 542 4.84 -27.88 4.78
CA ILE A 542 4.52 -29.09 5.55
C ILE A 542 5.27 -29.01 6.87
N SER A 543 4.51 -28.98 7.97
CA SER A 543 5.05 -28.95 9.31
C SER A 543 4.52 -30.13 10.12
N SER A 544 5.41 -30.74 10.90
CA SER A 544 5.04 -31.75 11.88
C SER A 544 5.02 -31.15 13.28
N TYR A 545 3.97 -31.42 14.04
CA TYR A 545 3.77 -30.90 15.39
C TYR A 545 3.95 -32.04 16.37
N ARG A 546 4.74 -31.81 17.42
CA ARG A 546 4.87 -32.71 18.57
C ARG A 546 4.30 -32.01 19.80
N ASN A 547 3.62 -32.78 20.63
CA ASN A 547 3.27 -32.30 21.96
C ASN A 547 4.42 -32.60 22.93
N ASP A 548 4.89 -31.57 23.61
CA ASP A 548 5.81 -31.65 24.73
C ASP A 548 5.08 -31.09 25.96
N GLU A 549 4.48 -32.00 26.73
CA GLU A 549 3.55 -31.69 27.83
C GLU A 549 2.33 -30.86 27.39
N ARG A 550 2.40 -29.53 27.51
CA ARG A 550 1.38 -28.55 27.11
C ARG A 550 1.87 -27.58 26.02
N SER A 551 3.06 -27.81 25.47
CA SER A 551 3.67 -26.98 24.45
C SER A 551 3.74 -27.72 23.12
N LEU A 552 3.30 -27.08 22.05
CA LEU A 552 3.51 -27.60 20.71
C LEU A 552 4.91 -27.23 20.19
N THR A 553 5.64 -28.22 19.70
CA THR A 553 6.93 -28.03 19.04
C THR A 553 6.79 -28.37 17.56
N PRO A 554 6.77 -27.36 16.67
CA PRO A 554 6.71 -27.59 15.24
C PRO A 554 8.09 -27.96 14.67
N ARG A 555 8.08 -28.70 13.56
CA ARG A 555 9.24 -29.00 12.72
C ARG A 555 8.82 -28.87 11.26
N GLN A 556 9.45 -27.97 10.52
CA GLN A 556 9.20 -27.79 9.09
C GLN A 556 9.87 -28.94 8.31
N GLU A 557 9.07 -29.82 7.72
CA GLU A 557 9.54 -31.01 7.00
C GLU A 557 9.83 -30.71 5.53
N PHE A 558 8.98 -29.88 4.90
CA PHE A 558 9.10 -29.50 3.50
C PHE A 558 8.45 -28.14 3.28
N ARG A 559 8.94 -27.42 2.27
CA ARG A 559 8.40 -26.12 1.86
C ARG A 559 8.62 -25.99 0.37
N GLU A 560 7.77 -25.28 -0.36
CA GLU A 560 7.93 -24.98 -1.79
C GLU A 560 7.17 -23.70 -2.14
N GLY A 561 7.53 -23.05 -3.25
CA GLY A 561 6.77 -21.93 -3.78
C GLY A 561 6.96 -21.75 -5.29
N PHE A 562 5.86 -21.42 -5.97
CA PHE A 562 5.81 -21.26 -7.42
C PHE A 562 5.31 -19.88 -7.83
N GLN A 563 5.84 -19.36 -8.94
CA GLN A 563 5.44 -18.06 -9.53
C GLN A 563 4.24 -18.21 -10.49
N CYS A 564 3.25 -18.98 -10.07
CA CYS A 564 1.97 -19.11 -10.75
C CYS A 564 0.87 -19.00 -9.69
N ALA A 565 -0.05 -18.06 -9.85
CA ALA A 565 -1.10 -17.82 -8.86
C ALA A 565 -2.31 -17.06 -9.44
N GLY A 566 -2.97 -16.24 -8.62
CA GLY A 566 -4.20 -15.53 -8.99
C GLY A 566 -4.08 -14.59 -10.19
N ASP A 567 -2.96 -13.86 -10.33
CA ASP A 567 -2.76 -12.90 -11.42
C ASP A 567 -2.63 -13.61 -12.78
N ASP A 568 -2.09 -14.84 -12.80
CA ASP A 568 -2.01 -15.67 -14.01
C ASP A 568 -3.39 -16.18 -14.41
N ILE A 569 -4.25 -16.50 -13.44
CA ILE A 569 -5.67 -16.82 -13.68
C ILE A 569 -6.38 -15.60 -14.27
N VAL A 570 -6.20 -14.41 -13.70
CA VAL A 570 -6.80 -13.17 -14.21
C VAL A 570 -6.36 -12.92 -15.64
N LYS A 571 -5.05 -12.99 -15.92
CA LYS A 571 -4.50 -12.85 -17.27
C LYS A 571 -5.11 -13.86 -18.24
N ALA A 572 -5.21 -15.12 -17.85
CA ALA A 572 -5.80 -16.17 -18.69
C ALA A 572 -7.30 -15.94 -18.94
N VAL A 573 -8.04 -15.41 -17.97
CA VAL A 573 -9.46 -15.04 -18.16
C VAL A 573 -9.59 -13.88 -19.15
N ILE A 574 -8.71 -12.88 -19.07
CA ILE A 574 -8.67 -11.77 -20.02
C ILE A 574 -8.37 -12.30 -21.43
N GLU A 575 -7.33 -13.13 -21.57
CA GLU A 575 -6.87 -13.67 -22.86
C GLU A 575 -7.89 -14.61 -23.51
N ASN A 576 -8.55 -15.47 -22.73
CA ASN A 576 -9.41 -16.53 -23.26
C ASN A 576 -10.89 -16.12 -23.38
N HIS A 577 -11.35 -15.11 -22.62
CA HIS A 577 -12.79 -14.75 -22.59
C HIS A 577 -13.04 -13.28 -22.90
N VAL A 578 -12.38 -12.35 -22.19
CA VAL A 578 -12.70 -10.91 -22.30
C VAL A 578 -12.26 -10.35 -23.66
N ILE A 579 -11.00 -10.58 -24.07
CA ILE A 579 -10.47 -10.07 -25.33
C ILE A 579 -11.17 -10.69 -26.55
N PRO A 580 -11.43 -12.02 -26.60
CA PRO A 580 -12.23 -12.61 -27.66
C PRO A 580 -13.62 -11.99 -27.78
N ALA A 581 -14.33 -11.83 -26.66
CA ALA A 581 -15.65 -11.20 -26.64
C ALA A 581 -15.61 -9.75 -27.12
N LEU A 582 -14.62 -8.96 -26.67
CA LEU A 582 -14.40 -7.59 -27.15
C LEU A 582 -14.16 -7.57 -28.65
N THR A 583 -13.37 -8.50 -29.17
CA THR A 583 -13.08 -8.60 -30.61
C THR A 583 -14.32 -8.90 -31.42
N GLU A 584 -15.18 -9.81 -30.94
CA GLU A 584 -16.47 -10.10 -31.56
C GLU A 584 -17.42 -8.90 -31.51
N TYR A 585 -17.43 -8.18 -30.39
CA TYR A 585 -18.22 -6.95 -30.25
C TYR A 585 -17.79 -5.89 -31.26
N LEU A 586 -16.49 -5.62 -31.36
CA LEU A 586 -15.95 -4.67 -32.34
C LEU A 586 -16.25 -5.10 -33.78
N ALA A 587 -16.18 -6.39 -34.09
CA ALA A 587 -16.55 -6.91 -35.40
C ALA A 587 -18.03 -6.67 -35.75
N LYS A 588 -18.93 -6.74 -34.75
CA LYS A 588 -20.37 -6.42 -34.92
C LYS A 588 -20.64 -4.92 -35.07
N GLN A 589 -19.73 -4.07 -34.61
CA GLN A 589 -19.76 -2.61 -34.79
C GLN A 589 -19.05 -2.19 -36.09
N ASP A 590 -18.94 -3.11 -37.06
CA ASP A 590 -18.31 -2.90 -38.37
C ASP A 590 -16.86 -2.37 -38.33
N VAL A 591 -16.12 -2.63 -37.24
CA VAL A 591 -14.70 -2.26 -37.13
C VAL A 591 -13.87 -3.07 -38.15
N PRO A 592 -13.24 -2.41 -39.16
CA PRO A 592 -12.48 -3.12 -40.18
C PRO A 592 -11.28 -3.87 -39.59
N GLY A 593 -11.20 -5.18 -39.83
CA GLY A 593 -10.09 -5.99 -39.31
C GLY A 593 -10.00 -6.01 -37.78
N ALA A 594 -11.13 -6.02 -37.08
CA ALA A 594 -11.22 -6.00 -35.61
C ALA A 594 -10.17 -6.86 -34.87
N LYS A 595 -9.91 -8.09 -35.36
CA LYS A 595 -8.84 -8.96 -34.84
C LYS A 595 -7.45 -8.29 -34.88
N ASN A 596 -7.04 -7.81 -36.05
CA ASN A 596 -5.75 -7.13 -36.23
C ASN A 596 -5.68 -5.83 -35.43
N PHE A 597 -6.81 -5.11 -35.32
CA PHE A 597 -6.91 -3.90 -34.49
C PHE A 597 -6.62 -4.24 -33.02
N VAL A 598 -7.34 -5.19 -32.44
CA VAL A 598 -7.17 -5.64 -31.05
C VAL A 598 -5.75 -6.13 -30.81
N VAL A 599 -5.21 -6.98 -31.69
CA VAL A 599 -3.82 -7.47 -31.59
C VAL A 599 -2.82 -6.31 -31.64
N SER A 600 -3.08 -5.27 -32.44
CA SER A 600 -2.22 -4.08 -32.47
C SER A 600 -2.29 -3.27 -31.17
N ARG A 601 -3.46 -3.23 -30.51
CA ARG A 601 -3.70 -2.39 -29.33
C ARG A 601 -3.29 -3.08 -28.03
N LEU A 602 -3.53 -4.39 -27.90
CA LEU A 602 -3.40 -5.17 -26.67
C LEU A 602 -2.36 -6.30 -26.75
N GLY A 603 -1.80 -6.58 -27.93
CA GLY A 603 -0.78 -7.61 -28.10
C GLY A 603 0.61 -7.21 -27.59
N ALA A 604 1.64 -7.93 -28.04
CA ALA A 604 3.03 -7.60 -27.73
C ALA A 604 3.42 -6.20 -28.23
N VAL A 605 4.25 -5.49 -27.45
CA VAL A 605 4.80 -4.18 -27.82
C VAL A 605 5.56 -4.26 -29.13
N ARG A 606 5.32 -3.32 -30.04
CA ARG A 606 5.98 -3.26 -31.36
C ARG A 606 7.03 -2.15 -31.38
N ALA A 607 8.08 -2.34 -32.18
CA ALA A 607 9.08 -1.31 -32.41
C ALA A 607 8.44 -0.03 -32.99
N GLY A 608 8.81 1.14 -32.46
CA GLY A 608 8.29 2.44 -32.88
C GLY A 608 6.94 2.84 -32.26
N GLU A 609 6.41 2.06 -31.31
CA GLU A 609 5.18 2.40 -30.60
C GLU A 609 5.37 3.63 -29.68
N SER A 610 4.40 4.54 -29.66
CA SER A 610 4.52 5.80 -28.90
C SER A 610 4.29 5.60 -27.39
N ALA A 611 4.97 6.39 -26.56
CA ALA A 611 4.79 6.34 -25.09
C ALA A 611 3.33 6.54 -24.66
N LYS A 612 2.59 7.46 -25.32
CA LYS A 612 1.16 7.67 -25.09
C LYS A 612 0.35 6.39 -25.30
N ARG A 613 0.68 5.61 -26.33
CA ARG A 613 -0.01 4.36 -26.66
C ARG A 613 0.29 3.26 -25.64
N LEU A 614 1.53 3.17 -25.14
CA LEU A 614 1.89 2.24 -24.06
C LEU A 614 1.14 2.55 -22.76
N ILE A 615 1.08 3.83 -22.36
CA ILE A 615 0.33 4.27 -21.17
C ILE A 615 -1.15 3.95 -21.31
N ARG A 616 -1.76 4.26 -22.46
CA ARG A 616 -3.19 3.99 -22.69
C ARG A 616 -3.52 2.51 -22.76
N ARG A 617 -2.62 1.68 -23.29
CA ARG A 617 -2.75 0.22 -23.23
C ARG A 617 -2.78 -0.28 -21.79
N GLN A 618 -1.82 0.16 -20.97
CA GLN A 618 -1.77 -0.19 -19.55
C GLN A 618 -3.06 0.24 -18.83
N GLN A 619 -3.51 1.48 -19.03
CA GLN A 619 -4.73 1.98 -18.40
C GLN A 619 -5.98 1.26 -18.88
N PHE A 620 -6.08 0.91 -20.17
CA PHE A 620 -7.22 0.13 -20.67
C PHE A 620 -7.25 -1.28 -20.07
N SER A 621 -6.09 -1.91 -19.93
CA SER A 621 -5.97 -3.18 -19.20
C SER A 621 -6.50 -3.06 -17.76
N GLN A 622 -6.04 -2.05 -17.03
CA GLN A 622 -6.37 -1.86 -15.61
C GLN A 622 -7.80 -1.38 -15.37
N GLN A 623 -8.31 -0.44 -16.18
CA GLN A 623 -9.61 0.18 -15.98
C GLN A 623 -10.75 -0.56 -16.68
N VAL A 624 -10.46 -1.43 -17.66
CA VAL A 624 -11.51 -2.13 -18.43
C VAL A 624 -11.36 -3.65 -18.34
N LEU A 625 -10.24 -4.20 -18.82
CA LEU A 625 -10.11 -5.66 -18.96
C LEU A 625 -10.06 -6.40 -17.61
N THR A 626 -9.30 -5.87 -16.66
CA THR A 626 -9.17 -6.44 -15.32
C THR A 626 -10.50 -6.42 -14.55
N PRO A 627 -11.28 -5.33 -14.51
CA PRO A 627 -12.61 -5.33 -13.91
C PRO A 627 -13.56 -6.39 -14.49
N PHE A 628 -13.58 -6.60 -15.81
CA PHE A 628 -14.36 -7.68 -16.41
C PHE A 628 -13.92 -9.06 -15.93
N ALA A 629 -12.60 -9.30 -15.85
CA ALA A 629 -12.07 -10.57 -15.37
C ALA A 629 -12.39 -10.81 -13.88
N TYR A 630 -12.24 -9.79 -13.03
CA TYR A 630 -12.63 -9.88 -11.62
C TYR A 630 -14.13 -10.15 -11.45
N TRP A 631 -14.99 -9.48 -12.22
CA TRP A 631 -16.42 -9.72 -12.17
C TRP A 631 -16.77 -11.17 -12.52
N LEU A 632 -16.16 -11.72 -13.59
CA LEU A 632 -16.37 -13.11 -13.99
C LEU A 632 -15.88 -14.11 -12.93
N LEU A 633 -14.71 -13.85 -12.32
CA LEU A 633 -14.14 -14.70 -11.29
C LEU A 633 -14.96 -14.65 -10.00
N GLU A 634 -15.43 -13.48 -9.57
CA GLU A 634 -16.29 -13.33 -8.40
C GLU A 634 -17.64 -14.02 -8.61
N ALA A 635 -18.24 -13.89 -9.81
CA ALA A 635 -19.44 -14.64 -10.17
C ALA A 635 -19.21 -16.16 -10.17
N HIS A 636 -18.01 -16.61 -10.56
CA HIS A 636 -17.61 -18.02 -10.51
C HIS A 636 -17.38 -18.52 -9.08
N GLU A 637 -16.83 -17.71 -8.16
CA GLU A 637 -16.73 -18.06 -6.75
C GLU A 637 -18.11 -18.44 -6.16
N GLY A 638 -19.17 -17.71 -6.52
CA GLY A 638 -20.54 -17.98 -6.08
C GLY A 638 -21.25 -19.14 -6.80
N SER A 639 -20.62 -19.77 -7.79
CA SER A 639 -21.24 -20.79 -8.66
C SER A 639 -21.21 -22.22 -8.10
N ASP A 640 -20.94 -22.39 -6.81
CA ASP A 640 -20.71 -23.69 -6.11
C ASP A 640 -21.96 -24.61 -6.01
N ARG A 641 -22.83 -24.60 -7.02
CA ARG A 641 -23.92 -25.55 -7.19
C ARG A 641 -23.36 -26.75 -7.95
N PHE A 642 -23.04 -27.81 -7.23
CA PHE A 642 -22.58 -29.08 -7.81
C PHE A 642 -23.42 -29.50 -9.02
N GLY A 643 -22.79 -29.55 -10.20
CA GLY A 643 -23.35 -30.13 -11.42
C GLY A 643 -24.13 -29.21 -12.36
N GLU A 644 -24.30 -27.92 -12.04
CA GLU A 644 -24.94 -26.95 -12.95
C GLU A 644 -23.90 -26.11 -13.70
N ASP A 645 -23.87 -26.19 -15.05
CA ASP A 645 -23.07 -25.24 -15.83
C ASP A 645 -23.80 -23.91 -15.93
N LEU A 646 -23.46 -22.97 -15.05
CA LEU A 646 -24.10 -21.66 -14.99
C LEU A 646 -23.60 -20.75 -16.11
N GLN A 647 -24.52 -20.05 -16.76
CA GLN A 647 -24.18 -18.99 -17.71
C GLN A 647 -23.98 -17.66 -16.96
N LEU A 648 -22.77 -17.13 -17.00
CA LEU A 648 -22.37 -15.89 -16.35
C LEU A 648 -22.32 -14.77 -17.38
N SER A 649 -23.25 -13.82 -17.30
CA SER A 649 -23.37 -12.71 -18.26
C SER A 649 -22.80 -11.41 -17.71
N ALA A 650 -21.65 -11.00 -18.22
CA ALA A 650 -21.02 -9.72 -17.92
C ALA A 650 -21.55 -8.64 -18.86
N SER A 651 -21.89 -7.47 -18.31
CA SER A 651 -22.27 -6.28 -19.09
C SER A 651 -21.57 -5.05 -18.51
N TRP A 652 -21.42 -4.02 -19.33
CA TRP A 652 -20.80 -2.76 -18.93
C TRP A 652 -21.38 -2.20 -17.61
N ASP A 653 -22.70 -2.07 -17.53
CA ASP A 653 -23.39 -1.52 -16.34
C ASP A 653 -23.17 -2.37 -15.09
N ARG A 654 -23.09 -3.70 -15.22
CA ARG A 654 -22.85 -4.61 -14.08
C ARG A 654 -21.43 -4.53 -13.54
N VAL A 655 -20.46 -4.23 -14.41
CA VAL A 655 -19.04 -4.21 -14.07
C VAL A 655 -18.63 -2.84 -13.53
N PHE A 656 -19.10 -1.76 -14.14
CA PHE A 656 -18.67 -0.40 -13.81
C PHE A 656 -19.66 0.36 -12.94
N GLY A 657 -20.97 0.13 -13.08
CA GLY A 657 -21.99 0.90 -12.36
C GLY A 657 -21.75 2.42 -12.48
N GLU A 658 -21.61 3.09 -11.33
CA GLU A 658 -21.29 4.53 -11.27
C GLU A 658 -19.80 4.85 -11.50
N THR A 659 -18.90 3.87 -11.37
CA THR A 659 -17.44 4.07 -11.49
C THR A 659 -16.99 3.74 -12.91
N GLN A 660 -17.04 4.74 -13.78
CA GLN A 660 -16.70 4.59 -15.20
C GLN A 660 -15.19 4.75 -15.45
N PRO A 661 -14.62 4.02 -16.42
CA PRO A 661 -13.27 4.27 -16.93
C PRO A 661 -13.11 5.70 -17.44
N THR A 662 -11.89 6.23 -17.44
CA THR A 662 -11.64 7.59 -17.92
C THR A 662 -11.86 7.69 -19.43
N ARG A 663 -12.35 8.86 -19.88
CA ARG A 663 -12.72 9.07 -21.28
C ARG A 663 -11.54 8.84 -22.22
N GLU A 664 -10.36 9.33 -21.86
CA GLU A 664 -9.15 9.18 -22.67
C GLU A 664 -8.70 7.72 -22.83
N VAL A 665 -9.10 6.84 -21.91
CA VAL A 665 -8.84 5.40 -21.98
C VAL A 665 -9.85 4.72 -22.90
N LEU A 666 -11.12 5.13 -22.85
CA LEU A 666 -12.13 4.64 -23.79
C LEU A 666 -11.79 5.07 -25.22
N ASP A 667 -11.46 6.35 -25.42
CA ASP A 667 -11.08 6.91 -26.73
C ASP A 667 -9.92 6.11 -27.37
N HIS A 668 -9.01 5.53 -26.57
CA HIS A 668 -7.90 4.72 -27.06
C HIS A 668 -8.34 3.50 -27.91
N ILE A 669 -9.49 2.91 -27.57
CA ILE A 669 -10.06 1.74 -28.24
C ILE A 669 -11.25 2.13 -29.13
N CYS A 670 -11.99 3.18 -28.75
CA CYS A 670 -13.20 3.63 -29.43
C CYS A 670 -12.93 4.51 -30.66
N GLU A 671 -11.81 5.26 -30.69
CA GLU A 671 -11.44 6.10 -31.84
C GLU A 671 -10.60 5.30 -32.84
N ILE A 672 -11.25 4.80 -33.89
CA ILE A 672 -10.65 3.94 -34.91
C ILE A 672 -10.64 4.67 -36.26
N ASP A 673 -9.44 4.79 -36.85
CA ASP A 673 -9.28 5.39 -38.18
C ASP A 673 -10.14 4.67 -39.22
N GLY A 674 -11.03 5.41 -39.89
CA GLY A 674 -11.89 4.90 -40.95
C GLY A 674 -13.35 4.62 -40.53
N LEU A 675 -13.72 4.80 -39.27
CA LEU A 675 -15.11 4.81 -38.83
C LEU A 675 -15.67 6.25 -38.81
N ALA A 676 -16.96 6.39 -39.13
CA ALA A 676 -17.65 7.68 -39.12
C ALA A 676 -17.97 8.18 -37.71
N GLU A 677 -18.24 7.25 -36.78
CA GLU A 677 -18.53 7.52 -35.37
C GLU A 677 -17.67 6.61 -34.47
N PRO A 678 -17.27 7.08 -33.27
CA PRO A 678 -16.56 6.24 -32.31
C PRO A 678 -17.41 5.05 -31.85
N VAL A 679 -16.76 3.92 -31.57
CA VAL A 679 -17.46 2.74 -31.04
C VAL A 679 -17.93 3.01 -29.62
N ASP A 680 -19.21 2.78 -29.34
CA ASP A 680 -19.72 2.83 -27.96
C ASP A 680 -19.49 1.49 -27.25
N LEU A 681 -18.75 1.50 -26.14
CA LEU A 681 -18.52 0.31 -25.32
C LEU A 681 -19.60 0.10 -24.25
N SER A 682 -20.52 1.05 -24.04
CA SER A 682 -21.60 0.88 -23.06
C SER A 682 -22.51 -0.31 -23.38
N GLY A 683 -22.65 -0.65 -24.66
CA GLY A 683 -23.36 -1.85 -25.14
C GLY A 683 -22.57 -3.15 -25.02
N PHE A 684 -21.31 -3.12 -24.58
CA PHE A 684 -20.47 -4.31 -24.50
C PHE A 684 -20.98 -5.27 -23.43
N SER A 685 -21.35 -6.47 -23.88
CA SER A 685 -21.79 -7.57 -23.02
C SER A 685 -21.47 -8.91 -23.66
N PHE A 686 -21.20 -9.91 -22.83
CA PHE A 686 -20.93 -11.28 -23.27
C PHE A 686 -21.25 -12.27 -22.15
N SER A 687 -21.32 -13.56 -22.49
CA SER A 687 -21.55 -14.63 -21.53
C SER A 687 -20.45 -15.67 -21.60
N VAL A 688 -20.07 -16.20 -20.44
CA VAL A 688 -19.12 -17.30 -20.27
C VAL A 688 -19.78 -18.34 -19.37
N THR A 689 -19.58 -19.63 -19.65
CA THR A 689 -20.09 -20.67 -18.77
C THR A 689 -19.13 -20.96 -17.62
N SER A 690 -19.66 -21.40 -16.48
CA SER A 690 -18.85 -21.81 -15.32
C SER A 690 -17.84 -22.90 -15.67
N ALA A 691 -18.17 -23.80 -16.60
CA ALA A 691 -17.26 -24.83 -17.10
C ALA A 691 -16.10 -24.25 -17.92
N GLN A 692 -16.32 -23.20 -18.71
CA GLN A 692 -15.25 -22.52 -19.45
C GLN A 692 -14.26 -21.82 -18.51
N LEU A 693 -14.77 -21.16 -17.46
CA LEU A 693 -13.91 -20.57 -16.43
C LEU A 693 -13.16 -21.65 -15.64
N THR A 694 -13.84 -22.73 -15.27
CA THR A 694 -13.22 -23.90 -14.61
C THR A 694 -12.07 -24.45 -15.44
N HIS A 695 -12.27 -24.70 -16.73
CA HIS A 695 -11.22 -25.18 -17.63
C HIS A 695 -10.03 -24.21 -17.69
N THR A 696 -10.30 -22.90 -17.67
CA THR A 696 -9.26 -21.86 -17.67
C THR A 696 -8.40 -21.93 -16.41
N VAL A 697 -9.04 -22.00 -15.23
CA VAL A 697 -8.35 -22.13 -13.95
C VAL A 697 -7.54 -23.43 -13.89
N TYR A 698 -8.10 -24.55 -14.36
CA TYR A 698 -7.42 -25.85 -14.44
C TYR A 698 -6.13 -25.74 -15.24
N LYS A 699 -6.19 -25.23 -16.47
CA LYS A 699 -5.03 -25.15 -17.36
C LYS A 699 -3.88 -24.32 -16.77
N VAL A 700 -4.19 -23.28 -16.00
CA VAL A 700 -3.19 -22.41 -15.36
C VAL A 700 -2.54 -23.11 -14.17
N MET A 701 -3.34 -23.73 -13.30
CA MET A 701 -2.86 -24.21 -11.99
C MET A 701 -2.43 -25.68 -11.98
N GLU A 702 -2.92 -26.52 -12.90
CA GLU A 702 -2.69 -27.97 -12.90
C GLU A 702 -1.22 -28.39 -12.79
N PRO A 703 -0.26 -27.84 -13.56
CA PRO A 703 1.14 -28.27 -13.49
C PRO A 703 1.77 -28.10 -12.10
N PHE A 704 1.26 -27.16 -11.32
CA PHE A 704 1.74 -26.82 -9.99
C PHE A 704 1.00 -27.61 -8.92
N ILE A 705 -0.33 -27.67 -9.00
CA ILE A 705 -1.16 -28.40 -8.04
C ILE A 705 -0.85 -29.90 -8.04
N ASP A 706 -0.55 -30.49 -9.20
CA ASP A 706 -0.16 -31.91 -9.27
C ASP A 706 1.13 -32.18 -8.48
N CYS A 707 2.13 -31.30 -8.60
CA CYS A 707 3.40 -31.41 -7.86
C CYS A 707 3.20 -31.24 -6.34
N LEU A 708 2.39 -30.27 -5.94
CA LEU A 708 2.11 -29.98 -4.53
C LEU A 708 1.25 -31.08 -3.87
N ALA A 709 0.29 -31.63 -4.60
CA ALA A 709 -0.54 -32.73 -4.12
C ALA A 709 0.29 -34.00 -3.92
N GLU A 710 1.21 -34.30 -4.84
CA GLU A 710 2.13 -35.42 -4.72
C GLU A 710 3.08 -35.26 -3.53
N ALA A 711 3.67 -34.08 -3.32
CA ALA A 711 4.49 -33.82 -2.15
C ALA A 711 3.67 -34.01 -0.86
N THR A 712 2.46 -33.48 -0.79
CA THR A 712 1.56 -33.64 0.35
C THR A 712 1.28 -35.12 0.67
N TYR A 713 0.98 -35.91 -0.36
CA TYR A 713 0.76 -37.34 -0.24
C TYR A 713 2.02 -38.07 0.23
N TYR A 714 3.19 -37.76 -0.35
CA TYR A 714 4.48 -38.36 0.00
C TYR A 714 4.85 -38.17 1.48
N PHE A 715 4.63 -36.97 2.02
CA PHE A 715 4.89 -36.67 3.43
C PHE A 715 3.82 -37.22 4.39
N ASP A 716 2.79 -37.87 3.86
CA ASP A 716 1.71 -38.50 4.60
C ASP A 716 1.02 -37.51 5.56
N CYS A 717 0.52 -36.40 5.01
CA CYS A 717 -0.10 -35.33 5.81
C CYS A 717 -1.48 -35.76 6.36
N ASP A 718 -1.84 -35.24 7.54
CA ASP A 718 -3.13 -35.47 8.19
C ASP A 718 -4.18 -34.42 7.81
N PHE A 719 -3.75 -33.20 7.49
CA PHE A 719 -4.63 -32.10 7.05
C PHE A 719 -3.98 -31.31 5.92
N MET A 720 -4.81 -30.75 5.05
CA MET A 720 -4.43 -29.75 4.06
C MET A 720 -5.24 -28.47 4.28
N LEU A 721 -4.58 -27.38 4.63
CA LEU A 721 -5.18 -26.06 4.78
C LEU A 721 -5.05 -25.30 3.46
N LEU A 722 -6.15 -24.72 2.96
CA LEU A 722 -6.18 -23.91 1.76
C LEU A 722 -6.40 -22.44 2.11
N ALA A 723 -5.43 -21.59 1.78
CA ALA A 723 -5.48 -20.15 2.00
C ALA A 723 -5.25 -19.35 0.72
N GLY A 724 -5.36 -18.03 0.83
CA GLY A 724 -5.32 -17.10 -0.29
C GLY A 724 -6.65 -17.07 -1.07
N ARG A 725 -6.95 -15.92 -1.69
CA ARG A 725 -8.28 -15.69 -2.32
C ARG A 725 -8.61 -16.69 -3.44
N PRO A 726 -7.68 -17.02 -4.37
CA PRO A 726 -7.89 -18.07 -5.36
C PRO A 726 -8.38 -19.42 -4.82
N SER A 727 -8.07 -19.78 -3.57
CA SER A 727 -8.56 -21.03 -2.95
C SER A 727 -10.09 -21.10 -2.83
N ARG A 728 -10.80 -19.97 -2.98
CA ARG A 728 -12.26 -19.89 -3.02
C ARG A 728 -12.85 -20.42 -4.32
N PHE A 729 -12.07 -20.51 -5.40
CA PHE A 729 -12.59 -20.98 -6.69
C PHE A 729 -13.02 -22.45 -6.60
N PRO A 730 -14.28 -22.79 -6.95
CA PRO A 730 -14.75 -24.18 -6.96
C PRO A 730 -13.87 -25.08 -7.83
N ALA A 731 -13.41 -24.56 -8.98
CA ALA A 731 -12.49 -25.26 -9.88
C ALA A 731 -11.22 -25.75 -9.18
N LEU A 732 -10.60 -24.88 -8.38
CA LEU A 732 -9.34 -25.18 -7.70
C LEU A 732 -9.54 -26.14 -6.52
N ARG A 733 -10.61 -25.96 -5.73
CA ARG A 733 -10.97 -26.90 -4.66
C ARG A 733 -11.25 -28.30 -5.21
N ALA A 734 -12.03 -28.38 -6.29
CA ALA A 734 -12.30 -29.63 -7.00
C ALA A 734 -11.01 -30.26 -7.55
N MET A 735 -10.11 -29.44 -8.12
CA MET A 735 -8.82 -29.89 -8.63
C MET A 735 -8.03 -30.58 -7.52
N ILE A 736 -7.82 -29.90 -6.39
CA ILE A 736 -7.08 -30.43 -5.24
C ILE A 736 -7.75 -31.71 -4.71
N ALA A 737 -9.07 -31.70 -4.49
CA ALA A 737 -9.79 -32.86 -3.98
C ALA A 737 -9.67 -34.08 -4.92
N GLN A 738 -9.70 -33.89 -6.23
CA GLN A 738 -9.52 -34.97 -7.21
C GLN A 738 -8.14 -35.62 -7.19
N ARG A 739 -7.09 -34.90 -6.77
CA ARG A 739 -5.73 -35.46 -6.61
C ARG A 739 -5.56 -36.23 -5.30
N MET A 740 -6.53 -36.14 -4.39
CA MET A 740 -6.54 -36.84 -3.10
C MET A 740 -5.22 -36.68 -2.30
N PRO A 741 -4.68 -35.45 -2.14
CA PRO A 741 -3.46 -35.24 -1.34
C PRO A 741 -3.64 -35.66 0.12
N VAL A 742 -4.87 -35.51 0.62
CA VAL A 742 -5.42 -36.05 1.86
C VAL A 742 -6.87 -36.46 1.60
N MET A 743 -7.54 -37.11 2.58
CA MET A 743 -8.97 -37.38 2.48
C MET A 743 -9.76 -36.05 2.35
N PRO A 744 -10.82 -35.96 1.52
CA PRO A 744 -11.52 -34.70 1.28
C PRO A 744 -12.03 -33.99 2.54
N GLU A 745 -12.48 -34.73 3.55
CA GLU A 745 -12.92 -34.20 4.85
C GLU A 745 -11.80 -33.57 5.69
N ARG A 746 -10.54 -33.77 5.29
CA ARG A 746 -9.32 -33.22 5.92
C ARG A 746 -8.71 -32.08 5.10
N ILE A 747 -9.40 -31.64 4.03
CA ILE A 747 -9.10 -30.40 3.32
C ILE A 747 -9.90 -29.29 4.00
N VAL A 748 -9.20 -28.38 4.67
CA VAL A 748 -9.80 -27.25 5.38
C VAL A 748 -9.59 -26.00 4.55
N THR A 749 -10.67 -25.36 4.14
CA THR A 749 -10.62 -24.05 3.48
C THR A 749 -10.62 -22.96 4.54
N MET A 750 -9.65 -22.05 4.47
CA MET A 750 -9.48 -21.04 5.52
C MET A 750 -10.46 -19.88 5.41
N HIS A 751 -11.18 -19.72 4.29
CA HIS A 751 -12.09 -18.58 4.09
C HIS A 751 -13.46 -18.76 4.77
N ASP A 752 -13.89 -20.00 4.95
CA ASP A 752 -15.12 -20.46 5.62
C ASP A 752 -14.79 -21.24 6.91
N TYR A 753 -13.56 -21.10 7.41
CA TYR A 753 -13.15 -21.70 8.68
C TYR A 753 -13.69 -20.88 9.86
N GLU A 754 -14.45 -21.54 10.72
CA GLU A 754 -15.05 -20.96 11.93
C GLU A 754 -14.00 -20.68 13.02
N VAL A 755 -14.02 -19.47 13.56
CA VAL A 755 -13.04 -18.93 14.50
C VAL A 755 -13.71 -18.20 15.67
N GLY A 756 -13.07 -18.24 16.83
CA GLY A 756 -13.53 -17.55 18.03
C GLY A 756 -13.44 -16.02 17.94
N ALA A 757 -13.92 -15.34 19.00
CA ALA A 757 -13.93 -13.87 19.09
C ALA A 757 -12.53 -13.23 19.12
N TRP A 758 -11.50 -14.04 19.33
CA TRP A 758 -10.10 -13.63 19.25
C TRP A 758 -9.68 -13.25 17.82
N TYR A 759 -10.36 -13.76 16.77
CA TYR A 759 -10.03 -13.47 15.38
C TYR A 759 -10.65 -12.13 14.95
N PRO A 760 -9.86 -11.07 14.69
CA PRO A 760 -10.40 -9.71 14.58
C PRO A 760 -11.25 -9.46 13.33
N PHE A 761 -11.16 -10.36 12.34
CA PHE A 761 -11.75 -10.20 11.01
C PHE A 761 -12.86 -11.18 10.71
N ARG A 762 -13.36 -11.87 11.72
CA ARG A 762 -14.44 -12.84 11.52
C ARG A 762 -15.68 -12.15 10.97
N ASN A 763 -16.33 -12.79 10.02
CA ASN A 763 -17.58 -12.33 9.42
C ASN A 763 -18.76 -12.55 10.38
N PHE A 764 -19.98 -12.23 9.95
CA PHE A 764 -21.18 -12.41 10.77
C PHE A 764 -21.54 -13.88 11.06
N ASN A 765 -20.92 -14.84 10.37
CA ASN A 765 -21.06 -16.27 10.61
C ASN A 765 -19.92 -16.83 11.48
N ASP A 766 -19.11 -15.97 12.11
CA ASP A 766 -17.92 -16.34 12.87
C ASP A 766 -16.83 -17.05 12.04
N GLU A 767 -16.79 -16.83 10.72
CA GLU A 767 -15.77 -17.38 9.81
C GLU A 767 -14.72 -16.32 9.44
N ILE A 768 -13.50 -16.73 9.08
CA ILE A 768 -12.42 -15.80 8.68
C ILE A 768 -12.81 -14.84 7.54
N GLY A 769 -13.60 -15.28 6.56
CA GLY A 769 -14.07 -14.44 5.45
C GLY A 769 -13.00 -14.13 4.39
N ASP A 770 -12.09 -13.17 4.66
CA ASP A 770 -10.99 -12.83 3.74
C ASP A 770 -9.71 -13.59 4.15
N PRO A 771 -9.33 -14.66 3.40
CA PRO A 771 -8.19 -15.50 3.76
C PRO A 771 -6.85 -14.79 3.65
N LYS A 772 -6.79 -13.56 3.08
CA LYS A 772 -5.55 -12.75 3.10
C LYS A 772 -5.16 -12.32 4.52
N THR A 773 -6.11 -12.33 5.46
CA THR A 773 -5.83 -11.97 6.85
C THR A 773 -5.07 -13.06 7.62
N CYS A 774 -5.12 -14.32 7.16
CA CYS A 774 -4.54 -15.48 7.86
C CYS A 774 -3.04 -15.35 8.11
N ALA A 775 -2.26 -14.88 7.13
CA ALA A 775 -0.81 -14.76 7.27
C ALA A 775 -0.43 -13.74 8.35
N ALA A 776 -1.07 -12.57 8.38
CA ALA A 776 -0.78 -11.57 9.40
C ALA A 776 -1.28 -12.00 10.80
N VAL A 777 -2.50 -12.54 10.91
CA VAL A 777 -3.03 -13.04 12.19
C VAL A 777 -2.22 -14.22 12.70
N GLY A 778 -1.78 -15.09 11.81
CA GLY A 778 -0.89 -16.21 12.13
C GLY A 778 0.47 -15.78 12.64
N ALA A 779 1.08 -14.77 12.01
CA ALA A 779 2.34 -14.22 12.47
C ALA A 779 2.20 -13.48 13.82
N MET A 780 1.05 -12.85 14.08
CA MET A 780 0.70 -12.38 15.42
C MET A 780 0.70 -13.53 16.43
N ILE A 781 -0.01 -14.62 16.15
CA ILE A 781 -0.04 -15.80 17.05
C ILE A 781 1.40 -16.27 17.30
N CYS A 782 2.20 -16.44 16.26
CA CYS A 782 3.58 -16.87 16.39
C CYS A 782 4.41 -15.93 17.29
N ALA A 783 4.19 -14.62 17.19
CA ALA A 783 4.88 -13.62 17.99
C ALA A 783 4.50 -13.60 19.46
N LEU A 784 3.28 -14.05 19.79
CA LEU A 784 2.72 -14.05 21.15
C LEU A 784 2.82 -15.44 21.84
N SER A 785 3.03 -16.52 21.06
CA SER A 785 2.95 -17.91 21.53
C SER A 785 4.03 -18.33 22.54
N GLU A 786 5.10 -17.56 22.68
CA GLU A 786 6.19 -17.84 23.64
C GLU A 786 5.97 -17.11 24.98
N GLY A 787 4.73 -17.16 25.49
CA GLY A 787 4.39 -16.76 26.87
C GLY A 787 3.42 -15.58 27.03
N GLN A 788 2.91 -15.00 25.94
CA GLN A 788 1.96 -13.87 26.01
C GLN A 788 0.50 -14.30 25.77
N LEU A 789 0.26 -15.51 25.24
CA LEU A 789 -1.07 -16.07 25.02
C LEU A 789 -1.54 -16.92 26.20
N ASN A 790 -2.83 -16.82 26.52
CA ASN A 790 -3.50 -17.70 27.47
C ASN A 790 -3.77 -19.07 26.84
N ASP A 791 -3.57 -20.13 27.64
CA ASP A 791 -3.91 -21.53 27.30
C ASP A 791 -3.32 -22.07 25.99
N PHE A 792 -2.30 -21.40 25.46
CA PHE A 792 -1.60 -21.80 24.25
C PHE A 792 -0.11 -21.50 24.34
N HIS A 793 0.71 -22.51 24.06
CA HIS A 793 2.16 -22.35 23.96
C HIS A 793 2.67 -23.13 22.74
N MET A 794 3.45 -22.46 21.90
CA MET A 794 4.08 -23.06 20.74
C MET A 794 5.50 -22.51 20.58
N ARG A 795 6.48 -23.40 20.40
CA ARG A 795 7.89 -23.05 20.19
C ARG A 795 8.11 -22.50 18.77
N THR A 796 7.74 -21.24 18.56
CA THR A 796 7.78 -20.60 17.23
C THR A 796 9.19 -20.29 16.77
N SER A 797 10.18 -20.32 17.67
CA SER A 797 11.60 -20.30 17.34
C SER A 797 12.04 -21.39 16.33
N GLU A 798 11.34 -22.52 16.26
CA GLU A 798 11.63 -23.61 15.30
C GLU A 798 11.10 -23.32 13.88
N LEU A 799 10.16 -22.39 13.76
CA LEU A 799 9.65 -21.93 12.46
C LEU A 799 10.61 -20.89 11.90
N THR A 800 11.39 -21.27 10.90
CA THR A 800 12.47 -20.44 10.34
C THR A 800 12.45 -20.43 8.82
N MET A 801 12.85 -19.31 8.24
CA MET A 801 13.02 -19.20 6.80
C MET A 801 14.23 -19.99 6.31
N ARG A 802 14.05 -20.79 5.24
CA ARG A 802 15.13 -21.55 4.57
C ARG A 802 14.99 -21.47 3.06
N SER A 803 16.11 -21.52 2.35
CA SER A 803 16.12 -21.60 0.90
C SER A 803 15.54 -22.91 0.37
N THR A 804 14.79 -22.83 -0.74
CA THR A 804 14.31 -24.00 -1.51
C THR A 804 15.25 -24.39 -2.66
N ALA A 805 16.29 -23.58 -2.92
CA ALA A 805 17.26 -23.84 -3.99
C ALA A 805 18.16 -25.05 -3.64
N ARG A 806 17.85 -26.20 -4.25
CA ARG A 806 18.60 -27.47 -4.08
C ARG A 806 19.31 -27.93 -5.35
N TYR A 807 18.64 -27.83 -6.50
CA TYR A 807 19.17 -28.27 -7.80
C TYR A 807 19.17 -27.08 -8.74
N ILE A 808 20.34 -26.65 -9.18
CA ILE A 808 20.53 -25.36 -9.87
C ILE A 808 21.08 -25.62 -11.24
N GLY A 809 20.55 -24.94 -12.25
CA GLY A 809 20.98 -25.15 -13.61
C GLY A 809 20.38 -24.18 -14.62
N GLN A 810 20.67 -24.47 -15.90
CA GLN A 810 20.10 -23.70 -17.00
C GLN A 810 18.61 -24.01 -17.14
N MET A 811 17.80 -22.96 -17.17
CA MET A 811 16.35 -23.04 -17.30
C MET A 811 15.93 -22.95 -18.76
N ASN A 812 14.97 -23.79 -19.14
CA ASN A 812 14.27 -23.71 -20.41
C ASN A 812 12.77 -23.94 -20.19
N GLN A 813 11.93 -23.01 -20.65
CA GLN A 813 10.47 -23.08 -20.50
C GLN A 813 9.99 -23.38 -19.06
N GLY A 814 10.62 -22.75 -18.07
CA GLY A 814 10.24 -22.92 -16.65
C GLY A 814 10.65 -24.26 -16.03
N ARG A 815 11.55 -25.02 -16.67
CA ARG A 815 12.07 -26.30 -16.16
C ARG A 815 13.59 -26.34 -16.24
N ILE A 816 14.19 -27.19 -15.40
CA ILE A 816 15.60 -27.56 -15.46
C ILE A 816 15.65 -29.06 -15.68
N ARG A 817 16.25 -29.47 -16.79
CA ARG A 817 16.46 -30.88 -17.13
C ARG A 817 17.74 -31.41 -16.50
N GLU A 818 17.81 -32.71 -16.35
CA GLU A 818 18.94 -33.43 -15.78
C GLU A 818 20.30 -33.08 -16.42
N ASP A 819 20.33 -32.91 -17.74
CA ASP A 819 21.52 -32.56 -18.53
C ASP A 819 21.94 -31.10 -18.42
N GLN A 820 21.11 -30.26 -17.79
CA GLN A 820 21.31 -28.82 -17.63
C GLN A 820 21.65 -28.44 -16.17
N LEU A 821 21.77 -29.42 -15.27
CA LEU A 821 22.12 -29.21 -13.87
C LEU A 821 23.60 -28.85 -13.71
N LEU A 822 23.85 -27.82 -12.91
CA LEU A 822 25.17 -27.31 -12.55
C LEU A 822 25.54 -27.68 -11.12
N PHE A 823 24.59 -27.53 -10.19
CA PHE A 823 24.77 -27.89 -8.79
C PHE A 823 23.64 -28.80 -8.34
N ARG A 824 23.96 -29.78 -7.47
CA ARG A 824 23.04 -30.83 -7.02
C ARG A 824 22.95 -30.88 -5.51
N ASN A 825 21.72 -31.01 -5.02
CA ASN A 825 21.40 -31.15 -3.59
C ASN A 825 22.16 -30.17 -2.68
N VAL A 826 22.31 -28.92 -3.12
CA VAL A 826 23.05 -27.92 -2.34
C VAL A 826 22.23 -27.49 -1.13
N ASP A 827 22.89 -27.27 0.00
CA ASP A 827 22.27 -26.62 1.15
C ASP A 827 22.73 -25.17 1.24
N MET A 828 21.82 -24.25 0.94
CA MET A 828 22.13 -22.82 0.96
C MET A 828 22.30 -22.26 2.37
N GLU A 829 21.87 -22.98 3.41
CA GLU A 829 21.99 -22.52 4.79
C GLU A 829 23.29 -23.02 5.45
N GLN A 830 23.95 -24.03 4.87
CA GLN A 830 25.23 -24.55 5.35
C GLN A 830 26.39 -24.08 4.47
N ASP A 831 27.52 -23.77 5.11
CA ASP A 831 28.79 -23.56 4.43
C ASP A 831 29.39 -24.94 4.09
N ASP A 832 29.09 -25.42 2.89
CA ASP A 832 29.63 -26.67 2.39
C ASP A 832 30.79 -26.39 1.44
N GLN A 833 32.00 -26.41 1.99
CA GLN A 833 33.24 -26.21 1.25
C GLN A 833 33.56 -27.35 0.27
N SER A 834 32.75 -28.42 0.23
CA SER A 834 32.91 -29.52 -0.73
C SER A 834 32.22 -29.27 -2.08
N ILE A 835 31.44 -28.19 -2.21
CA ILE A 835 30.80 -27.85 -3.49
C ILE A 835 31.84 -27.29 -4.45
N GLU A 836 32.14 -28.06 -5.49
CA GLU A 836 33.04 -27.68 -6.57
C GLU A 836 32.42 -26.60 -7.49
N ASP A 837 33.29 -25.85 -8.17
CA ASP A 837 32.89 -24.91 -9.21
C ASP A 837 32.16 -25.62 -10.35
N ALA A 838 31.12 -24.98 -10.89
CA ALA A 838 30.37 -25.52 -12.01
C ALA A 838 30.69 -24.76 -13.29
N VAL A 839 31.01 -25.49 -14.36
CA VAL A 839 31.19 -24.92 -15.70
C VAL A 839 29.97 -25.19 -16.54
N PHE A 840 29.44 -24.16 -17.19
CA PHE A 840 28.33 -24.31 -18.13
C PHE A 840 28.61 -23.61 -19.44
N ARG A 841 28.27 -24.31 -20.53
CA ARG A 841 28.35 -23.76 -21.88
C ARG A 841 27.11 -22.93 -22.17
N CYS A 842 27.29 -21.70 -22.63
CA CYS A 842 26.19 -20.78 -22.85
C CYS A 842 26.33 -19.92 -24.12
N HIS A 843 25.17 -19.51 -24.61
CA HIS A 843 24.97 -18.44 -25.58
C HIS A 843 24.10 -17.37 -24.91
N PRO A 844 24.67 -16.33 -24.28
CA PRO A 844 23.88 -15.34 -23.59
C PRO A 844 22.86 -14.66 -24.55
N PRO A 845 21.62 -14.36 -24.09
CA PRO A 845 21.16 -14.47 -22.71
C PRO A 845 20.81 -15.90 -22.27
N VAL A 846 21.20 -16.27 -21.05
CA VAL A 846 20.85 -17.56 -20.43
C VAL A 846 20.17 -17.33 -19.08
N ALA A 847 19.09 -18.07 -18.87
CA ALA A 847 18.37 -18.13 -17.61
C ALA A 847 18.95 -19.22 -16.70
N LEU A 848 19.35 -18.84 -15.50
CA LEU A 848 19.71 -19.78 -14.44
C LEU A 848 18.64 -19.75 -13.36
N GLY A 849 18.32 -20.91 -12.82
CA GLY A 849 17.37 -21.02 -11.72
C GLY A 849 17.55 -22.30 -10.95
N PHE A 850 16.52 -22.66 -10.19
CA PHE A 850 16.56 -23.82 -9.32
C PHE A 850 15.24 -24.59 -9.27
N ARG A 851 15.34 -25.88 -8.93
CA ARG A 851 14.23 -26.74 -8.50
C ARG A 851 14.57 -27.36 -7.14
N GLN A 852 13.56 -27.68 -6.34
CA GLN A 852 13.80 -28.23 -5.00
C GLN A 852 13.98 -29.75 -4.98
N LEU A 853 13.29 -30.47 -5.87
CA LEU A 853 13.37 -31.92 -5.99
C LEU A 853 14.12 -32.34 -7.26
N ASP A 854 14.72 -33.53 -7.22
CA ASP A 854 15.46 -34.11 -8.36
C ASP A 854 14.54 -34.73 -9.41
N LEU A 855 13.61 -33.92 -9.94
CA LEU A 855 12.60 -34.37 -10.89
C LEU A 855 12.50 -33.40 -12.07
N ASP A 856 12.69 -33.89 -13.29
CA ASP A 856 12.67 -33.09 -14.54
C ASP A 856 11.36 -32.35 -14.79
N ARG A 857 10.24 -32.88 -14.29
CA ARG A 857 8.94 -32.23 -14.39
C ARG A 857 8.69 -31.18 -13.32
N TRP A 858 9.50 -31.14 -12.26
CA TRP A 858 9.32 -30.20 -11.17
C TRP A 858 9.48 -28.77 -11.69
N PRO A 859 8.54 -27.85 -11.42
CA PRO A 859 8.66 -26.48 -11.85
C PRO A 859 9.94 -25.85 -11.29
N ALA A 860 10.64 -25.10 -12.14
CA ALA A 860 11.85 -24.39 -11.75
C ALA A 860 11.57 -22.90 -11.58
N THR A 861 12.25 -22.29 -10.61
CA THR A 861 12.16 -20.87 -10.28
C THR A 861 13.39 -20.14 -10.79
N MET A 862 13.16 -19.01 -11.48
CA MET A 862 14.22 -18.15 -12.01
C MET A 862 15.03 -17.52 -10.88
N LEU A 863 16.35 -17.43 -11.06
CA LEU A 863 17.26 -16.85 -10.07
C LEU A 863 18.16 -15.78 -10.69
N TYR A 864 18.86 -16.10 -11.78
CA TYR A 864 19.78 -15.18 -12.45
C TYR A 864 19.56 -15.14 -13.95
N ASN A 865 19.75 -13.95 -14.52
CA ASN A 865 19.86 -13.76 -15.96
C ASN A 865 21.31 -13.41 -16.33
N VAL A 866 21.91 -14.26 -17.16
CA VAL A 866 23.29 -14.15 -17.63
C VAL A 866 23.29 -13.48 -18.99
N THR A 867 23.90 -12.30 -19.10
CA THR A 867 23.85 -11.43 -20.29
C THR A 867 25.22 -10.90 -20.67
N LEU A 868 25.41 -10.48 -21.93
CA LEU A 868 26.65 -9.80 -22.33
C LEU A 868 26.69 -8.37 -21.79
N SER A 869 27.87 -7.94 -21.30
CA SER A 869 28.08 -6.57 -20.88
C SER A 869 28.10 -5.64 -22.10
N LYS A 870 27.28 -4.57 -22.05
CA LYS A 870 27.19 -3.59 -23.15
C LYS A 870 28.53 -2.94 -23.51
N SER A 871 29.43 -2.80 -22.54
CA SER A 871 30.78 -2.22 -22.73
C SER A 871 31.70 -3.07 -23.61
N ASN A 872 31.36 -4.33 -23.85
CA ASN A 872 32.19 -5.30 -24.57
C ASN A 872 31.55 -5.80 -25.88
N LEU A 873 30.38 -5.26 -26.26
CA LEU A 873 29.69 -5.61 -27.52
C LEU A 873 30.48 -5.18 -28.77
N GLU A 874 31.39 -4.21 -28.65
CA GLU A 874 32.25 -3.75 -29.76
C GLU A 874 33.35 -4.76 -30.15
N ARG A 875 33.56 -5.83 -29.35
CA ARG A 875 34.64 -6.81 -29.55
C ARG A 875 34.23 -8.07 -30.31
N ASP A 876 33.04 -8.11 -30.91
CA ASP A 876 32.47 -9.31 -31.56
C ASP A 876 32.63 -10.57 -30.67
N PRO A 877 31.96 -10.60 -29.51
CA PRO A 877 32.17 -11.67 -28.53
C PRO A 877 31.91 -13.05 -29.15
N PRO A 878 32.72 -14.08 -28.80
CA PRO A 878 32.53 -15.42 -29.33
C PRO A 878 31.11 -15.90 -29.05
N SER A 879 30.50 -16.54 -30.04
CA SER A 879 29.10 -16.96 -29.95
C SER A 879 28.88 -17.91 -28.76
N VAL A 880 29.79 -18.86 -28.55
CA VAL A 880 29.78 -19.86 -27.45
C VAL A 880 30.84 -19.49 -26.41
N MET A 881 30.49 -19.57 -25.13
CA MET A 881 31.44 -19.44 -24.02
C MET A 881 31.18 -20.51 -22.95
N ASP A 882 32.24 -20.97 -22.30
CA ASP A 882 32.17 -21.78 -21.08
C ASP A 882 32.36 -20.83 -19.88
N VAL A 883 31.36 -20.76 -19.01
CA VAL A 883 31.34 -19.87 -17.83
C VAL A 883 31.45 -20.72 -16.57
N THR A 884 32.44 -20.41 -15.74
CA THR A 884 32.66 -21.04 -14.43
C THR A 884 31.97 -20.23 -13.34
N LEU A 885 31.09 -20.89 -12.58
CA LEU A 885 30.40 -20.33 -11.42
C LEU A 885 30.97 -20.91 -10.14
N THR A 886 31.24 -20.02 -9.19
CA THR A 886 31.65 -20.36 -7.83
C THR A 886 30.56 -19.93 -6.86
N ARG A 887 30.31 -20.76 -5.85
CA ARG A 887 29.37 -20.46 -4.78
C ARG A 887 29.97 -19.42 -3.84
N LEU A 888 29.19 -18.39 -3.52
CA LEU A 888 29.58 -17.36 -2.55
C LEU A 888 29.12 -17.75 -1.14
N ARG A 889 29.92 -17.34 -0.13
CA ARG A 889 29.50 -17.44 1.27
C ARG A 889 28.60 -16.27 1.64
N PRO A 890 27.64 -16.46 2.55
CA PRO A 890 26.74 -15.39 3.00
C PRO A 890 27.42 -14.15 3.55
N GLU A 891 28.54 -14.34 4.26
CA GLU A 891 29.33 -13.27 4.87
C GLU A 891 30.16 -12.46 3.87
N ASP A 892 30.35 -12.97 2.65
CA ASP A 892 31.21 -12.36 1.65
C ASP A 892 30.48 -11.29 0.81
N ASP A 893 29.15 -11.29 0.80
CA ASP A 893 28.35 -10.30 0.07
C ASP A 893 27.17 -9.80 0.93
N PRO A 894 27.06 -8.48 1.19
CA PRO A 894 25.99 -7.94 2.04
C PRO A 894 24.58 -8.11 1.46
N LEU A 895 24.46 -8.48 0.18
CA LEU A 895 23.20 -8.76 -0.51
C LEU A 895 22.93 -10.27 -0.62
N GLU A 896 23.74 -11.10 0.03
CA GLU A 896 23.64 -12.56 0.06
C GLU A 896 23.56 -13.17 -1.35
N LYS A 897 24.37 -12.68 -2.30
CA LYS A 897 24.49 -13.32 -3.62
C LYS A 897 24.88 -14.79 -3.44
N LEU A 898 24.28 -15.67 -4.25
CA LEU A 898 24.51 -17.11 -4.14
C LEU A 898 25.72 -17.58 -4.96
N PHE A 899 26.00 -16.92 -6.08
CA PHE A 899 27.08 -17.29 -6.99
C PHE A 899 27.77 -16.05 -7.55
N GLU A 900 29.00 -16.24 -8.04
CA GLU A 900 29.73 -15.30 -8.87
C GLU A 900 30.39 -15.99 -10.08
N ILE A 901 30.79 -15.18 -11.06
CA ILE A 901 31.53 -15.66 -12.24
C ILE A 901 33.02 -15.64 -11.93
N GLU A 902 33.63 -16.82 -11.86
CA GLU A 902 35.05 -16.97 -11.57
C GLU A 902 35.90 -16.98 -12.84
N ALA A 903 35.44 -17.61 -13.92
CA ALA A 903 36.16 -17.63 -15.19
C ALA A 903 35.20 -17.65 -16.39
N ILE A 904 35.68 -17.16 -17.52
CA ILE A 904 34.99 -17.22 -18.81
C ILE A 904 36.02 -17.65 -19.84
N VAL A 905 35.69 -18.67 -20.62
CA VAL A 905 36.57 -19.23 -21.64
C VAL A 905 35.82 -19.33 -22.97
N ASP A 906 36.47 -19.01 -24.08
CA ASP A 906 35.88 -19.13 -25.42
C ASP A 906 35.87 -20.58 -25.96
N GLY A 907 35.26 -20.80 -27.13
CA GLY A 907 35.24 -22.11 -27.79
C GLY A 907 36.62 -22.67 -28.16
N ASN A 908 37.67 -21.84 -28.19
CA ASN A 908 39.06 -22.22 -28.47
C ASN A 908 39.88 -22.46 -27.20
N LYS A 909 39.26 -22.36 -26.02
CA LYS A 909 39.92 -22.44 -24.70
C LYS A 909 40.79 -21.24 -24.33
N GLU A 910 40.53 -20.07 -24.90
CA GLU A 910 41.17 -18.82 -24.50
C GLU A 910 40.38 -18.11 -23.40
N ASP A 911 41.09 -17.60 -22.39
CA ASP A 911 40.49 -16.84 -21.29
C ASP A 911 39.91 -15.51 -21.77
N LEU A 912 38.66 -15.26 -21.40
CA LEU A 912 37.96 -14.02 -21.66
C LEU A 912 37.87 -13.16 -20.38
N PRO A 913 37.79 -11.82 -20.50
CA PRO A 913 37.63 -10.96 -19.34
C PRO A 913 36.36 -11.30 -18.56
N ARG A 914 36.44 -11.47 -17.24
CA ARG A 914 35.28 -11.77 -16.36
C ARG A 914 34.11 -10.78 -16.55
N GLY A 915 34.42 -9.51 -16.81
CA GLY A 915 33.42 -8.46 -17.08
C GLY A 915 32.72 -8.55 -18.45
N LEU A 916 33.04 -9.54 -19.28
CA LEU A 916 32.37 -9.79 -20.57
C LEU A 916 30.92 -10.20 -20.37
N VAL A 917 30.66 -11.03 -19.36
CA VAL A 917 29.35 -11.53 -18.99
C VAL A 917 28.93 -10.91 -17.66
N ARG A 918 27.64 -10.61 -17.52
CA ARG A 918 27.02 -10.13 -16.28
C ARG A 918 25.95 -11.11 -15.85
N MET A 919 26.02 -11.53 -14.59
CA MET A 919 24.98 -12.30 -13.92
C MET A 919 24.17 -11.36 -13.04
N ASN A 920 22.94 -11.05 -13.45
CA ASN A 920 22.05 -10.18 -12.70
C ASN A 920 21.00 -11.02 -11.99
N LEU A 921 20.72 -10.70 -10.72
CA LEU A 921 19.57 -11.27 -10.03
C LEU A 921 18.31 -10.93 -10.82
N GLN A 922 17.55 -11.95 -11.19
CA GLN A 922 16.29 -11.79 -11.89
C GLN A 922 15.44 -12.98 -11.49
N THR A 923 14.53 -12.77 -10.56
CA THR A 923 13.67 -13.85 -10.08
C THR A 923 12.40 -13.99 -10.91
N MET A 924 12.16 -13.12 -11.89
CA MET A 924 11.02 -13.24 -12.82
C MET A 924 11.43 -13.75 -14.20
N VAL A 925 10.62 -14.61 -14.78
CA VAL A 925 10.86 -15.20 -16.11
C VAL A 925 10.78 -14.16 -17.24
N THR A 926 9.90 -13.16 -17.14
CA THR A 926 9.73 -12.14 -18.18
C THR A 926 10.88 -11.12 -18.16
N THR A 927 11.51 -10.88 -19.31
CA THR A 927 12.61 -9.92 -19.48
C THR A 927 12.18 -8.45 -19.40
N ASP A 928 10.90 -8.16 -19.59
CA ASP A 928 10.38 -6.80 -19.69
C ASP A 928 9.73 -6.35 -18.38
N VAL A 929 8.40 -6.40 -18.34
CA VAL A 929 7.55 -5.90 -17.28
C VAL A 929 6.31 -6.81 -17.24
N HIS A 930 5.76 -7.04 -16.06
CA HIS A 930 4.59 -7.88 -15.87
C HIS A 930 3.37 -7.31 -16.61
N TRP A 931 2.39 -8.16 -16.91
CA TRP A 931 1.26 -7.80 -17.77
C TRP A 931 0.38 -6.69 -17.18
N ALA A 932 0.30 -6.61 -15.84
CA ALA A 932 -0.43 -5.55 -15.14
C ALA A 932 0.21 -4.16 -15.37
N GLU A 933 1.51 -4.10 -15.63
CA GLU A 933 2.25 -2.87 -15.90
C GLU A 933 2.36 -2.58 -17.40
N SER A 934 2.51 -3.60 -18.25
CA SER A 934 2.63 -3.41 -19.69
C SER A 934 1.28 -3.27 -20.39
N GLY A 935 0.21 -3.83 -19.82
CA GLY A 935 -1.09 -3.99 -20.47
C GLY A 935 -1.04 -4.90 -21.71
N SER A 936 0.00 -5.72 -21.85
CA SER A 936 0.21 -6.58 -23.01
C SER A 936 -0.19 -8.03 -22.73
N PHE A 937 -0.86 -8.64 -23.71
CA PHE A 937 -1.42 -9.98 -23.64
C PHE A 937 -0.91 -10.87 -24.79
N ASN A 938 -0.88 -12.18 -24.56
CA ASN A 938 -0.51 -13.17 -25.56
C ASN A 938 -1.73 -13.55 -26.40
N LEU A 939 -1.81 -12.95 -27.60
CA LEU A 939 -2.92 -13.11 -28.53
C LEU A 939 -2.58 -14.00 -29.73
N GLY A 940 -1.55 -14.84 -29.62
CA GLY A 940 -1.05 -15.68 -30.71
C GLY A 940 -2.08 -16.66 -31.29
N GLY A 941 -3.09 -17.07 -30.51
CA GLY A 941 -4.19 -17.91 -30.99
C GLY A 941 -5.31 -17.16 -31.74
N MET A 942 -5.25 -15.82 -31.81
CA MET A 942 -6.21 -15.00 -32.56
C MET A 942 -5.72 -14.63 -33.96
N MET A 943 -4.40 -14.73 -34.20
CA MET A 943 -3.75 -14.64 -35.51
C MET A 943 -3.78 -16.00 -36.19
#